data_AF-A0A517TRG1-F1
#
_entry.id   AF-A0A517TRG1-F1
#
_cell.length_a   1.000
_cell.length_b   1.000
_cell.length_c   1.000
_cell.angle_alpha   90.00
_cell.angle_beta   90.00
_cell.angle_gamma   90.00
#
_symmetry.space_group_name_H-M   'P 1'
#
loop_
_entity.id
_entity.type
_entity.pdbx_description
1 polymer ?
#
loop_
_entity_poly.entity_id
_entity_poly.type
_entity_poly.pdbx_seq_one_letter_code
_entity_poly.pdbx_strand_id
1 'polypeptide(L)'
;MSDTLHVPLSPLEKIQQKLELTRTGERQWKSKCPAHDDHRASLSVGLIGASGFVGIFCHAGCALDNVLAAIGMKEADLFDVAPKSRKCRPQVDTVYDYCSADGDLIFQAVRMAPKDFRQRRPDPKAEGKWLWSVKGCPVVPYRLPELLAASESEIVFIVEGEKDAENIAKLGLVSTCNAGGAGKWREQHAKQLPARAVAVLCDNDPPGKAHGEQVAKSLVGKATSIKVIDLPGLPAKGDASDWIAAGGTREQLLAIVDEAPEWGATVVETSDDPEFEVKPDTCTDVANARRFSAAHGHRIRFVYVWNKWLVFTGARWEFDVSGAVMRAAKDVADGIYKEAATCEDHDEQEALVKWAKTSHSRTRLDAMIELAKSEEPIPASHESFDADPWLLNCVNGTVDLRSGSLHPHAACDMLSKSTGVEYPVEAGDEPVLWLEFLEKIFRGDVELIGFVQRLMGSALPGEVIEHLLAIFYGGGANGKSVLIETILASLGEYAMKAPAGLLMASRGERHPTELADLFGKRLVAITETGDGQRLDERLVKETSGGDTIRARRMREDFWQFKPSHLSVLVTNHKPVVRGTDNGIWRRLRLVPFTVTIPEAQQDKRLPTKLLNERGAILRWMVQGCVEWQRSGLQAPPQVMAATEEYRGESDTFGQWFDEHLKAEPSLGYMASVKASAAFASYKAWCEEIGERNLSNRRFGERMAERITGKRVSNGTYYEGISWIHRECVE
;
A
#
# COMPACT_ATOMS: atom_id res chain seq x y z
N MET A 1 -42.72 -25.25 -52.95
CA MET A 1 -42.18 -23.90 -52.73
C MET A 1 -41.35 -23.97 -51.46
N SER A 2 -40.03 -24.12 -51.61
CA SER A 2 -39.08 -24.16 -50.50
C SER A 2 -38.61 -22.74 -50.21
N ASP A 3 -39.10 -22.15 -49.12
CA ASP A 3 -38.59 -20.89 -48.59
C ASP A 3 -37.16 -21.10 -48.09
N THR A 4 -36.22 -20.44 -48.77
CA THR A 4 -34.79 -20.45 -48.43
C THR A 4 -34.58 -19.36 -47.38
N LEU A 5 -34.19 -19.76 -46.16
CA LEU A 5 -33.70 -18.86 -45.11
C LEU A 5 -32.53 -18.03 -45.64
N HIS A 6 -32.73 -16.73 -45.82
CA HIS A 6 -31.71 -15.80 -46.28
C HIS A 6 -30.81 -15.43 -45.09
N VAL A 7 -29.60 -15.98 -45.05
CA VAL A 7 -28.58 -15.62 -44.04
C VAL A 7 -28.05 -14.23 -44.38
N PRO A 8 -28.06 -13.25 -43.44
CA PRO A 8 -27.56 -11.91 -43.70
C PRO A 8 -26.05 -11.93 -43.96
N LEU A 9 -25.63 -11.23 -45.02
CA LEU A 9 -24.22 -11.12 -45.41
C LEU A 9 -23.39 -10.42 -44.33
N SER A 10 -22.22 -10.97 -44.04
CA SER A 10 -21.21 -10.33 -43.19
C SER A 10 -20.70 -9.02 -43.80
N PRO A 11 -20.15 -8.09 -42.99
CA PRO A 11 -19.54 -6.85 -43.45
C PRO A 11 -18.52 -7.05 -44.58
N LEU A 12 -17.74 -8.12 -44.54
CA LEU A 12 -16.75 -8.41 -45.58
C LEU A 12 -17.41 -8.82 -46.89
N GLU A 13 -18.46 -9.64 -46.84
CA GLU A 13 -19.21 -10.07 -48.03
C GLU A 13 -19.93 -8.89 -48.69
N LYS A 14 -20.45 -7.94 -47.90
CA LYS A 14 -21.02 -6.68 -48.41
C LYS A 14 -19.98 -5.85 -49.18
N ILE A 15 -18.74 -5.80 -48.70
CA ILE A 15 -17.65 -5.08 -49.37
C ILE A 15 -17.23 -5.83 -50.65
N GLN A 16 -17.16 -7.16 -50.61
CA GLN A 16 -16.81 -7.99 -51.78
C GLN A 16 -17.82 -7.88 -52.92
N GLN A 17 -19.10 -7.58 -52.63
CA GLN A 17 -20.10 -7.31 -53.67
C GLN A 17 -19.92 -5.95 -54.36
N LYS A 18 -19.20 -5.02 -53.72
CA LYS A 18 -19.08 -3.62 -54.16
C LYS A 18 -17.68 -3.26 -54.66
N LEU A 19 -16.67 -4.03 -54.29
CA LEU A 19 -15.28 -3.82 -54.68
C LEU A 19 -14.62 -5.14 -55.10
N GLU A 20 -13.83 -5.07 -56.17
CA GLU A 20 -12.94 -6.17 -56.54
C GLU A 20 -11.76 -6.24 -55.56
N LEU A 21 -11.81 -7.23 -54.67
CA LEU A 21 -10.80 -7.44 -53.63
C LEU A 21 -9.78 -8.50 -54.06
N THR A 22 -8.50 -8.14 -54.09
CA THR A 22 -7.40 -9.10 -54.26
C THR A 22 -6.85 -9.50 -52.89
N ARG A 23 -6.86 -10.79 -52.57
CA ARG A 23 -6.35 -11.29 -51.29
C ARG A 23 -4.83 -11.14 -51.22
N THR A 24 -4.33 -10.54 -50.13
CA THR A 24 -2.89 -10.31 -49.90
C THR A 24 -2.37 -10.96 -48.62
N GLY A 25 -3.27 -11.47 -47.77
CA GLY A 25 -2.95 -12.27 -46.58
C GLY A 25 -4.14 -13.09 -46.10
N GLU A 26 -3.96 -13.83 -45.00
CA GLU A 26 -5.01 -14.73 -44.47
C GLU A 26 -6.30 -13.97 -44.12
N ARG A 27 -6.17 -12.73 -43.64
CA ARG A 27 -7.28 -11.85 -43.23
C ARG A 27 -7.21 -10.45 -43.85
N GLN A 28 -6.54 -10.31 -45.00
CA GLN A 28 -6.23 -9.02 -45.62
C GLN A 28 -6.42 -9.06 -47.15
N TRP A 29 -6.99 -7.97 -47.69
CA TRP A 29 -7.26 -7.75 -49.10
C TRP A 29 -6.85 -6.35 -49.51
N LYS A 30 -6.60 -6.17 -50.82
CA LYS A 30 -6.38 -4.86 -51.43
C LYS A 30 -7.35 -4.62 -52.58
N SER A 31 -7.70 -3.36 -52.79
CA SER A 31 -8.50 -2.90 -53.92
C SER A 31 -8.06 -1.50 -54.36
N LYS A 32 -8.56 -1.06 -55.51
CA LYS A 32 -8.48 0.34 -55.90
C LYS A 32 -9.45 1.14 -55.05
N CYS A 33 -9.01 2.27 -54.53
CA CYS A 33 -9.84 3.17 -53.76
C CYS A 33 -10.90 3.81 -54.67
N PRO A 34 -12.19 3.69 -54.36
CA PRO A 34 -13.28 4.26 -55.16
C PRO A 34 -13.48 5.77 -54.92
N ALA A 35 -12.80 6.36 -53.92
CA ALA A 35 -12.94 7.76 -53.55
C ALA A 35 -11.97 8.70 -54.31
N HIS A 36 -11.06 8.16 -55.13
CA HIS A 36 -10.18 8.92 -56.00
C HIS A 36 -9.88 8.13 -57.28
N ASP A 37 -9.28 8.77 -58.28
CA ASP A 37 -8.84 8.08 -59.50
C ASP A 37 -7.59 7.22 -59.19
N ASP A 38 -7.82 5.97 -58.79
CA ASP A 38 -6.80 5.11 -58.24
C ASP A 38 -6.18 4.16 -59.27
N HIS A 39 -4.94 4.45 -59.67
CA HIS A 39 -4.21 3.64 -60.64
C HIS A 39 -3.44 2.46 -60.02
N ARG A 40 -3.28 2.42 -58.69
CA ARG A 40 -2.59 1.33 -57.95
C ARG A 40 -3.44 0.94 -56.76
N ALA A 41 -3.69 -0.34 -56.50
CA ALA A 41 -4.56 -0.80 -55.41
C ALA A 41 -4.13 -0.27 -54.02
N SER A 42 -4.63 0.92 -53.66
CA SER A 42 -4.20 1.70 -52.50
C SER A 42 -5.11 1.53 -51.29
N LEU A 43 -6.23 0.83 -51.46
CA LEU A 43 -7.20 0.54 -50.42
C LEU A 43 -6.90 -0.83 -49.79
N SER A 44 -6.63 -0.86 -48.49
CA SER A 44 -6.47 -2.08 -47.70
C SER A 44 -7.76 -2.38 -46.94
N VAL A 45 -8.23 -3.63 -47.01
CA VAL A 45 -9.39 -4.14 -46.29
C VAL A 45 -8.94 -5.33 -45.43
N GLY A 46 -9.28 -5.35 -44.14
CA GLY A 46 -8.84 -6.42 -43.24
C GLY A 46 -9.81 -6.74 -42.12
N LEU A 47 -9.87 -8.01 -41.72
CA LEU A 47 -10.70 -8.45 -40.59
C LEU A 47 -9.96 -8.23 -39.27
N ILE A 48 -10.57 -7.54 -38.30
CA ILE A 48 -9.97 -7.26 -36.97
C ILE A 48 -10.69 -8.07 -35.88
N GLY A 49 -9.92 -8.78 -35.05
CA GLY A 49 -10.43 -9.54 -33.90
C GLY A 49 -11.20 -10.82 -34.26
N ALA A 50 -11.67 -11.58 -33.28
CA ALA A 50 -12.47 -12.80 -33.50
C ALA A 50 -13.94 -12.52 -33.85
N SER A 51 -14.35 -11.24 -33.83
CA SER A 51 -15.74 -10.76 -33.75
C SER A 51 -16.30 -10.12 -35.03
N GLY A 52 -15.77 -10.45 -36.22
CA GLY A 52 -16.41 -10.09 -37.51
C GLY A 52 -16.24 -8.64 -38.01
N PHE A 53 -15.45 -7.80 -37.34
CA PHE A 53 -15.20 -6.41 -37.76
C PHE A 53 -14.33 -6.33 -39.02
N VAL A 54 -14.65 -5.40 -39.93
CA VAL A 54 -13.83 -5.07 -41.11
C VAL A 54 -13.26 -3.65 -41.04
N GLY A 55 -11.94 -3.54 -41.07
CA GLY A 55 -11.23 -2.27 -41.22
C GLY A 55 -10.96 -1.95 -42.69
N ILE A 56 -11.17 -0.69 -43.07
CA ILE A 56 -10.85 -0.16 -44.41
C ILE A 56 -9.90 1.02 -44.25
N PHE A 57 -8.81 1.03 -45.02
CA PHE A 57 -7.81 2.10 -44.96
C PHE A 57 -7.26 2.43 -46.35
N CYS A 58 -7.30 3.70 -46.74
CA CYS A 58 -6.72 4.18 -47.99
C CYS A 58 -5.32 4.76 -47.76
N HIS A 59 -4.29 4.14 -48.34
CA HIS A 59 -2.90 4.60 -48.23
C HIS A 59 -2.62 5.91 -49.00
N ALA A 60 -3.54 6.35 -49.87
CA ALA A 60 -3.47 7.64 -50.55
C ALA A 60 -4.12 8.79 -49.76
N GLY A 61 -4.69 8.52 -48.58
CA GLY A 61 -5.17 9.54 -47.65
C GLY A 61 -6.66 9.90 -47.74
N CYS A 62 -7.48 9.10 -48.44
CA CYS A 62 -8.93 9.30 -48.44
C CYS A 62 -9.53 9.05 -47.05
N ALA A 63 -10.42 9.95 -46.62
CA ALA A 63 -11.21 9.76 -45.40
C ALA A 63 -12.16 8.55 -45.55
N LEU A 64 -12.34 7.80 -44.46
CA LEU A 64 -13.17 6.59 -44.44
C LEU A 64 -14.59 6.85 -44.95
N ASP A 65 -15.23 7.94 -44.53
CA ASP A 65 -16.57 8.33 -44.97
C ASP A 65 -16.68 8.51 -46.49
N ASN A 66 -15.65 9.05 -47.14
CA ASN A 66 -15.62 9.24 -48.59
C ASN A 66 -15.51 7.89 -49.33
N VAL A 67 -14.71 6.97 -48.79
CA VAL A 67 -14.58 5.62 -49.33
C VAL A 67 -15.89 4.85 -49.19
N LEU A 68 -16.53 4.92 -48.03
CA LEU A 68 -17.81 4.25 -47.76
C LEU A 68 -18.94 4.83 -48.60
N ALA A 69 -19.00 6.16 -48.73
CA ALA A 69 -19.98 6.83 -49.59
C ALA A 69 -19.84 6.41 -51.06
N ALA A 70 -18.62 6.29 -51.57
CA ALA A 70 -18.35 5.89 -52.95
C ALA A 70 -18.81 4.45 -53.28
N ILE A 71 -18.87 3.56 -52.27
CA ILE A 71 -19.41 2.20 -52.41
C ILE A 71 -20.85 2.07 -51.91
N GLY A 72 -21.47 3.17 -51.46
CA GLY A 72 -22.84 3.16 -50.94
C GLY A 72 -22.99 2.33 -49.66
N MET A 73 -22.02 2.45 -48.74
CA MET A 73 -22.04 1.85 -47.40
C MET A 73 -21.95 2.96 -46.33
N LYS A 74 -22.36 2.65 -45.11
CA LYS A 74 -22.19 3.52 -43.92
C LYS A 74 -21.23 2.85 -42.94
N GLU A 75 -20.63 3.61 -42.02
CA GLU A 75 -19.73 3.02 -41.00
C GLU A 75 -20.40 1.87 -40.25
N ALA A 76 -21.70 1.97 -39.96
CA ALA A 76 -22.49 0.92 -39.32
C ALA A 76 -22.46 -0.42 -40.07
N ASP A 77 -22.26 -0.42 -41.39
CA ASP A 77 -22.19 -1.63 -42.22
C ASP A 77 -20.86 -2.38 -42.07
N LEU A 78 -19.86 -1.78 -41.42
CA LEU A 78 -18.58 -2.41 -41.08
C LEU A 78 -18.66 -3.26 -39.79
N PHE A 79 -19.81 -3.24 -39.12
CA PHE A 79 -20.06 -3.93 -37.85
C PHE A 79 -21.23 -4.91 -38.00
N ASP A 80 -21.11 -6.09 -37.40
CA ASP A 80 -22.24 -7.04 -37.28
C ASP A 80 -23.29 -6.59 -36.25
N VAL A 81 -22.96 -5.63 -35.38
CA VAL A 81 -23.82 -5.11 -34.32
C VAL A 81 -23.72 -3.58 -34.25
N ALA A 82 -24.84 -2.87 -34.40
CA ALA A 82 -24.88 -1.41 -34.52
C ALA A 82 -24.34 -0.67 -33.26
N PRO A 83 -23.50 0.39 -33.41
CA PRO A 83 -23.08 1.22 -32.28
C PRO A 83 -24.17 2.20 -31.83
N LYS A 84 -24.30 2.39 -30.50
CA LYS A 84 -25.27 3.30 -29.87
C LYS A 84 -24.99 4.78 -30.24
N SER A 85 -26.04 5.53 -30.58
CA SER A 85 -25.99 6.92 -31.07
C SER A 85 -25.42 7.92 -30.05
N ARG A 86 -24.65 8.91 -30.53
CA ARG A 86 -24.14 10.05 -29.73
C ARG A 86 -25.24 11.09 -29.51
N LYS A 87 -25.53 11.44 -28.25
CA LYS A 87 -26.41 12.56 -27.88
C LYS A 87 -25.78 13.91 -28.25
N CYS A 88 -26.60 14.89 -28.64
CA CYS A 88 -26.21 16.29 -28.86
C CYS A 88 -25.46 16.85 -27.63
N ARG A 89 -24.44 17.70 -27.87
CA ARG A 89 -23.67 18.34 -26.79
C ARG A 89 -24.60 19.28 -26.00
N PRO A 90 -24.71 19.12 -24.67
CA PRO A 90 -25.52 20.03 -23.87
C PRO A 90 -24.94 21.45 -23.89
N GLN A 91 -25.80 22.47 -23.86
CA GLN A 91 -25.40 23.90 -23.81
C GLN A 91 -25.22 24.35 -22.35
N VAL A 92 -24.31 25.30 -22.11
CA VAL A 92 -24.13 25.93 -20.79
C VAL A 92 -25.33 26.83 -20.49
N ASP A 93 -25.93 26.64 -19.32
CA ASP A 93 -27.09 27.40 -18.82
C ASP A 93 -26.64 28.45 -17.78
N THR A 94 -25.88 28.02 -16.76
CA THR A 94 -25.40 28.91 -15.68
C THR A 94 -24.01 28.46 -15.20
N VAL A 95 -23.20 29.40 -14.73
CA VAL A 95 -21.84 29.16 -14.23
C VAL A 95 -21.70 29.77 -12.85
N TYR A 96 -21.17 29.00 -11.91
CA TYR A 96 -20.92 29.41 -10.53
C TYR A 96 -19.42 29.33 -10.23
N ASP A 97 -18.84 30.45 -9.84
CA ASP A 97 -17.41 30.60 -9.62
C ASP A 97 -17.03 30.30 -8.16
N TYR A 98 -16.14 29.32 -7.98
CA TYR A 98 -15.55 29.00 -6.68
C TYR A 98 -14.17 29.63 -6.60
N CYS A 99 -14.03 30.62 -5.71
CA CYS A 99 -12.83 31.44 -5.58
C CYS A 99 -12.06 31.14 -4.30
N SER A 100 -10.77 31.50 -4.28
CA SER A 100 -9.93 31.55 -3.08
C SER A 100 -10.40 32.67 -2.15
N ALA A 101 -9.85 32.72 -0.93
CA ALA A 101 -10.09 33.81 0.01
C ALA A 101 -9.70 35.19 -0.57
N ASP A 102 -8.71 35.23 -1.47
CA ASP A 102 -8.23 36.43 -2.14
C ASP A 102 -9.07 36.82 -3.38
N GLY A 103 -10.07 36.00 -3.73
CA GLY A 103 -10.96 36.22 -4.88
C GLY A 103 -10.49 35.58 -6.20
N ASP A 104 -9.40 34.81 -6.18
CA ASP A 104 -8.90 34.14 -7.39
C ASP A 104 -9.78 32.94 -7.77
N LEU A 105 -10.14 32.83 -9.05
CA LEU A 105 -10.94 31.70 -9.54
C LEU A 105 -10.19 30.37 -9.41
N ILE A 106 -10.74 29.44 -8.61
CA ILE A 106 -10.20 28.09 -8.43
C ILE A 106 -10.84 27.12 -9.43
N PHE A 107 -12.17 27.07 -9.46
CA PHE A 107 -12.95 26.24 -10.37
C PHE A 107 -14.36 26.78 -10.57
N GLN A 108 -15.09 26.20 -11.51
CA GLN A 108 -16.48 26.54 -11.80
C GLN A 108 -17.36 25.31 -11.72
N ALA A 109 -18.52 25.44 -11.07
CA ALA A 109 -19.65 24.54 -11.29
C ALA A 109 -20.50 25.09 -12.45
N VAL A 110 -20.80 24.25 -13.42
CA VAL A 110 -21.47 24.61 -14.67
C VAL A 110 -22.76 23.81 -14.78
N ARG A 111 -23.89 24.50 -14.74
CA ARG A 111 -25.20 23.94 -15.06
C ARG A 111 -25.38 23.94 -16.57
N MET A 112 -25.83 22.81 -17.10
CA MET A 112 -26.04 22.56 -18.52
C MET A 112 -27.54 22.26 -18.78
N ALA A 113 -28.05 22.70 -19.92
CA ALA A 113 -29.43 22.42 -20.35
C ALA A 113 -29.58 20.98 -20.91
N PRO A 114 -30.68 20.26 -20.65
CA PRO A 114 -31.86 20.69 -19.89
C PRO A 114 -31.71 20.63 -18.35
N LYS A 115 -30.87 19.74 -17.80
CA LYS A 115 -30.43 19.73 -16.37
C LYS A 115 -29.27 18.72 -16.18
N ASP A 116 -28.03 19.15 -16.36
CA ASP A 116 -26.81 18.39 -16.04
C ASP A 116 -25.81 19.33 -15.34
N PHE A 117 -25.01 18.83 -14.40
CA PHE A 117 -24.03 19.64 -13.66
C PHE A 117 -22.62 19.09 -13.90
N ARG A 118 -21.69 19.98 -14.25
CA ARG A 118 -20.29 19.65 -14.53
C ARG A 118 -19.38 20.62 -13.82
N GLN A 119 -18.15 20.22 -13.58
CA GLN A 119 -17.16 21.10 -12.96
C GLN A 119 -15.94 21.23 -13.86
N ARG A 120 -15.38 22.43 -13.92
CA ARG A 120 -14.18 22.73 -14.72
C ARG A 120 -13.28 23.72 -13.99
N ARG A 121 -12.00 23.74 -14.34
CA ARG A 121 -11.03 24.73 -13.84
C ARG A 121 -10.23 25.34 -14.98
N PRO A 122 -9.62 26.51 -14.79
CA PRO A 122 -8.67 27.07 -15.75
C PRO A 122 -7.55 26.06 -16.04
N ASP A 123 -7.17 25.89 -17.32
CA ASP A 123 -6.07 25.03 -17.71
C ASP A 123 -4.73 25.73 -17.40
N PRO A 124 -3.90 25.23 -16.46
CA PRO A 124 -2.63 25.86 -16.13
C PRO A 124 -1.61 25.82 -17.29
N LYS A 125 -1.86 24.99 -18.31
CA LYS A 125 -0.99 24.85 -19.49
C LYS A 125 -1.48 25.68 -20.69
N ALA A 126 -2.68 26.22 -20.62
CA ALA A 126 -3.27 26.96 -21.73
C ALA A 126 -4.24 28.03 -21.22
N GLU A 127 -3.76 29.27 -21.23
CA GLU A 127 -4.55 30.45 -20.84
C GLU A 127 -5.85 30.53 -21.67
N GLY A 128 -6.96 30.82 -20.98
CA GLY A 128 -8.29 30.87 -21.58
C GLY A 128 -8.94 29.51 -21.89
N LYS A 129 -8.27 28.38 -21.64
CA LYS A 129 -8.84 27.03 -21.80
C LYS A 129 -9.30 26.44 -20.47
N TRP A 130 -10.19 25.45 -20.57
CA TRP A 130 -10.80 24.78 -19.43
C TRP A 130 -10.44 23.29 -19.38
N LEU A 131 -10.09 22.80 -18.19
CA LEU A 131 -10.04 21.38 -17.87
C LEU A 131 -11.35 20.98 -17.19
N TRP A 132 -12.09 20.02 -17.75
CA TRP A 132 -13.33 19.47 -17.18
C TRP A 132 -13.05 18.48 -16.03
N SER A 133 -12.30 18.95 -15.03
CA SER A 133 -11.95 18.22 -13.81
C SER A 133 -11.50 19.20 -12.75
N VAL A 134 -11.90 18.95 -11.50
CA VAL A 134 -11.42 19.70 -10.32
C VAL A 134 -10.38 18.91 -9.52
N LYS A 135 -9.82 17.83 -10.08
CA LYS A 135 -8.85 16.98 -9.38
C LYS A 135 -7.58 17.75 -9.01
N GLY A 136 -7.38 18.03 -7.73
CA GLY A 136 -6.25 18.80 -7.21
C GLY A 136 -6.55 20.28 -7.02
N CYS A 137 -7.79 20.73 -7.22
CA CYS A 137 -8.24 22.02 -6.71
C CYS A 137 -8.46 21.95 -5.19
N PRO A 138 -8.19 23.03 -4.44
CA PRO A 138 -8.66 23.19 -3.08
C PRO A 138 -10.18 23.01 -2.98
N VAL A 139 -10.63 22.42 -1.86
CA VAL A 139 -12.05 22.29 -1.54
C VAL A 139 -12.45 23.57 -0.81
N VAL A 140 -13.30 24.39 -1.41
CA VAL A 140 -13.73 25.70 -0.89
C VAL A 140 -15.25 25.81 -0.92
N PRO A 141 -15.88 26.51 0.05
CA PRO A 141 -17.30 26.84 -0.01
C PRO A 141 -17.59 27.83 -1.14
N TYR A 142 -18.81 27.81 -1.67
CA TYR A 142 -19.26 28.82 -2.64
C TYR A 142 -19.34 30.20 -1.97
N ARG A 143 -19.01 31.28 -2.69
CA ARG A 143 -18.99 32.66 -2.14
C ARG A 143 -18.06 32.85 -0.93
N LEU A 144 -16.93 32.13 -0.90
CA LEU A 144 -15.94 32.23 0.17
C LEU A 144 -15.44 33.67 0.43
N PRO A 145 -15.10 34.50 -0.58
CA PRO A 145 -14.69 35.89 -0.34
C PRO A 145 -15.76 36.70 0.40
N GLU A 146 -17.03 36.60 -0.03
CA GLU A 146 -18.14 37.31 0.59
C GLU A 146 -18.42 36.82 2.01
N LEU A 147 -18.28 35.51 2.23
CA LEU A 147 -18.42 34.90 3.55
C LEU A 147 -17.36 35.41 4.53
N LEU A 148 -16.11 35.53 4.09
CA LEU A 148 -15.02 36.07 4.91
C LEU A 148 -15.12 37.58 5.13
N ALA A 149 -15.66 38.32 4.16
CA ALA A 149 -15.83 39.78 4.24
C ALA A 149 -17.01 40.21 5.14
N ALA A 150 -17.99 39.33 5.36
CA ALA A 150 -19.14 39.61 6.22
C ALA A 150 -18.74 39.84 7.70
N SER A 151 -19.59 40.53 8.46
CA SER A 151 -19.35 40.81 9.89
C SER A 151 -19.46 39.53 10.74
N GLU A 152 -18.71 39.48 11.85
CA GLU A 152 -18.77 38.37 12.82
C GLU A 152 -20.14 38.15 13.46
N SER A 153 -20.98 39.19 13.49
CA SER A 153 -22.34 39.14 14.01
C SER A 153 -23.38 38.58 13.03
N GLU A 154 -23.02 38.39 11.76
CA GLU A 154 -23.97 37.91 10.74
C GLU A 154 -24.07 36.37 10.75
N ILE A 155 -25.31 35.87 10.62
CA ILE A 155 -25.61 34.44 10.52
C ILE A 155 -25.20 33.95 9.13
N VAL A 156 -24.47 32.84 9.07
CA VAL A 156 -24.12 32.17 7.81
C VAL A 156 -25.18 31.14 7.46
N PHE A 157 -25.82 31.31 6.30
CA PHE A 157 -26.81 30.38 5.76
C PHE A 157 -26.14 29.35 4.86
N ILE A 158 -26.27 28.06 5.20
CA ILE A 158 -25.77 26.96 4.36
C ILE A 158 -26.96 26.28 3.70
N VAL A 159 -26.93 26.19 2.38
CA VAL A 159 -27.97 25.58 1.54
C VAL A 159 -27.37 24.49 0.66
N GLU A 160 -28.20 23.64 0.05
CA GLU A 160 -27.72 22.50 -0.73
C GLU A 160 -27.04 22.90 -2.06
N GLY A 161 -27.58 23.92 -2.76
CA GLY A 161 -27.17 24.27 -4.13
C GLY A 161 -26.81 25.74 -4.35
N GLU A 162 -26.05 26.01 -5.41
CA GLU A 162 -25.55 27.36 -5.72
C GLU A 162 -26.68 28.36 -6.03
N LYS A 163 -27.77 27.90 -6.66
CA LYS A 163 -28.95 28.72 -6.98
C LYS A 163 -29.63 29.24 -5.70
N ASP A 164 -29.77 28.37 -4.71
CA ASP A 164 -30.35 28.73 -3.41
C ASP A 164 -29.45 29.70 -2.67
N ALA A 165 -28.12 29.48 -2.73
CA ALA A 165 -27.16 30.36 -2.08
C ALA A 165 -27.26 31.76 -2.68
N GLU A 166 -27.36 31.89 -4.00
CA GLU A 166 -27.57 33.18 -4.66
C GLU A 166 -28.90 33.84 -4.29
N ASN A 167 -29.98 33.07 -4.16
CA ASN A 167 -31.28 33.64 -3.82
C ASN A 167 -31.35 34.12 -2.37
N ILE A 168 -30.72 33.41 -1.43
CA ILE A 168 -30.53 33.90 -0.06
C ILE A 168 -29.63 35.14 -0.04
N ALA A 169 -28.55 35.16 -0.83
CA ALA A 169 -27.67 36.33 -0.92
C ALA A 169 -28.40 37.57 -1.45
N LYS A 170 -29.34 37.41 -2.40
CA LYS A 170 -30.20 38.51 -2.90
C LYS A 170 -31.12 39.09 -1.83
N LEU A 171 -31.41 38.36 -0.75
CA LEU A 171 -32.11 38.88 0.43
C LEU A 171 -31.19 39.67 1.39
N GLY A 172 -29.91 39.84 1.05
CA GLY A 172 -28.94 40.53 1.89
C GLY A 172 -28.49 39.71 3.11
N LEU A 173 -28.41 38.39 2.95
CA LEU A 173 -27.95 37.45 3.97
C LEU A 173 -26.67 36.74 3.50
N VAL A 174 -25.79 36.39 4.42
CA VAL A 174 -24.54 35.68 4.11
C VAL A 174 -24.87 34.22 3.83
N SER A 175 -24.54 33.71 2.65
CA SER A 175 -24.89 32.35 2.25
C SER A 175 -23.79 31.61 1.51
N THR A 176 -23.79 30.28 1.61
CA THR A 176 -22.83 29.39 0.94
C THR A 176 -23.45 28.00 0.70
N CYS A 177 -22.81 27.21 -0.16
CA CYS A 177 -23.05 25.78 -0.36
C CYS A 177 -21.74 25.06 -0.73
N ASN A 178 -21.79 23.75 -0.96
CA ASN A 178 -20.70 22.99 -1.58
C ASN A 178 -21.00 22.68 -3.05
N ALA A 179 -19.94 22.43 -3.82
CA ALA A 179 -20.12 21.98 -5.19
C ALA A 179 -20.67 20.55 -5.24
N GLY A 180 -21.70 20.32 -6.07
CA GLY A 180 -22.23 18.99 -6.35
C GLY A 180 -23.38 18.51 -5.45
N GLY A 181 -24.01 19.39 -4.68
CA GLY A 181 -25.27 19.13 -3.94
C GLY A 181 -25.14 18.19 -2.74
N ALA A 182 -26.27 17.56 -2.36
CA ALA A 182 -26.37 16.68 -1.19
C ALA A 182 -25.25 15.62 -1.11
N GLY A 183 -24.74 15.44 0.10
CA GLY A 183 -23.71 14.45 0.42
C GLY A 183 -22.29 14.81 -0.07
N LYS A 184 -22.08 15.98 -0.69
CA LYS A 184 -20.75 16.44 -1.12
C LYS A 184 -20.11 17.46 -0.18
N TRP A 185 -20.78 17.83 0.92
CA TRP A 185 -20.15 18.57 2.02
C TRP A 185 -19.02 17.74 2.65
N ARG A 186 -17.96 18.44 3.07
CA ARG A 186 -16.72 17.84 3.61
C ARG A 186 -16.24 18.69 4.76
N GLU A 187 -15.49 18.09 5.68
CA GLU A 187 -14.89 18.78 6.82
C GLU A 187 -14.03 19.99 6.41
N GLN A 188 -13.41 19.96 5.23
CA GLN A 188 -12.62 21.07 4.67
C GLN A 188 -13.46 22.32 4.36
N HIS A 189 -14.74 22.16 4.04
CA HIS A 189 -15.66 23.30 3.91
C HIS A 189 -15.94 23.91 5.28
N ALA A 190 -16.26 23.06 6.28
CA ALA A 190 -16.51 23.50 7.65
C ALA A 190 -15.32 24.22 8.29
N LYS A 191 -14.08 23.84 7.95
CA LYS A 191 -12.85 24.51 8.45
C LYS A 191 -12.67 25.94 7.93
N GLN A 192 -13.33 26.30 6.82
CA GLN A 192 -13.24 27.64 6.23
C GLN A 192 -14.34 28.58 6.72
N LEU A 193 -15.26 28.06 7.53
CA LEU A 193 -16.28 28.88 8.16
C LEU A 193 -15.69 29.52 9.43
N PRO A 194 -15.76 30.85 9.56
CA PRO A 194 -15.40 31.53 10.79
C PRO A 194 -16.36 31.10 11.93
N ALA A 195 -15.92 31.26 13.17
CA ALA A 195 -16.72 30.93 14.35
C ALA A 195 -17.90 31.90 14.52
N ARG A 196 -19.02 31.60 13.82
CA ARG A 196 -20.25 32.40 13.78
C ARG A 196 -21.48 31.50 13.98
N ALA A 197 -22.65 32.13 14.12
CA ALA A 197 -23.92 31.44 14.10
C ALA A 197 -24.22 30.93 12.69
N VAL A 198 -24.68 29.68 12.57
CA VAL A 198 -24.93 29.03 11.29
C VAL A 198 -26.37 28.51 11.23
N ALA A 199 -27.07 28.83 10.15
CA ALA A 199 -28.38 28.29 9.83
C ALA A 199 -28.28 27.39 8.58
N VAL A 200 -28.57 26.11 8.72
CA VAL A 200 -28.57 25.14 7.61
C VAL A 200 -29.99 24.99 7.08
N LEU A 201 -30.26 25.39 5.84
CA LEU A 201 -31.58 25.23 5.22
C LEU A 201 -31.60 23.93 4.42
N CYS A 202 -32.51 23.03 4.77
CA CYS A 202 -32.64 21.73 4.12
C CYS A 202 -33.65 21.78 2.97
N ASP A 203 -33.34 21.08 1.87
CA ASP A 203 -34.36 20.75 0.87
C ASP A 203 -35.40 19.81 1.50
N ASN A 204 -36.67 19.95 1.08
CA ASN A 204 -37.80 19.20 1.64
C ASN A 204 -37.90 17.78 1.07
N ASP A 205 -36.81 17.01 1.20
CA ASP A 205 -36.74 15.59 0.88
C ASP A 205 -35.71 14.84 1.78
N PRO A 206 -35.73 13.49 1.82
CA PRO A 206 -34.83 12.75 2.71
C PRO A 206 -33.34 12.97 2.44
N PRO A 207 -32.84 13.03 1.18
CA PRO A 207 -31.46 13.42 0.89
C PRO A 207 -31.07 14.80 1.42
N GLY A 208 -31.93 15.80 1.25
CA GLY A 208 -31.72 17.17 1.72
C GLY A 208 -31.63 17.28 3.23
N LYS A 209 -32.52 16.58 3.95
CA LYS A 209 -32.46 16.50 5.42
C LYS A 209 -31.19 15.81 5.93
N ALA A 210 -30.82 14.68 5.32
CA ALA A 210 -29.58 13.98 5.66
C ALA A 210 -28.34 14.84 5.37
N HIS A 211 -28.37 15.63 4.29
CA HIS A 211 -27.33 16.59 3.97
C HIS A 211 -27.22 17.69 5.04
N GLY A 212 -28.35 18.27 5.47
CA GLY A 212 -28.39 19.27 6.52
C GLY A 212 -27.80 18.77 7.85
N GLU A 213 -28.15 17.55 8.26
CA GLU A 213 -27.54 16.91 9.43
C GLU A 213 -26.04 16.68 9.27
N GLN A 214 -25.58 16.26 8.09
CA GLN A 214 -24.16 16.07 7.81
C GLN A 214 -23.38 17.39 7.94
N VAL A 215 -23.94 18.49 7.43
CA VAL A 215 -23.38 19.83 7.57
C VAL A 215 -23.32 20.21 9.04
N ALA A 216 -24.43 20.10 9.77
CA ALA A 216 -24.51 20.49 11.17
C ALA A 216 -23.54 19.70 12.08
N LYS A 217 -23.43 18.37 11.90
CA LYS A 217 -22.43 17.53 12.58
C LYS A 217 -21.00 18.02 12.38
N SER A 218 -20.67 18.48 11.17
CA SER A 218 -19.32 18.93 10.85
C SER A 218 -18.94 20.28 11.50
N LEU A 219 -19.93 21.02 12.00
CA LEU A 219 -19.80 22.35 12.59
C LEU A 219 -19.74 22.34 14.13
N VAL A 220 -20.01 21.20 14.76
CA VAL A 220 -19.88 21.04 16.23
C VAL A 220 -18.48 21.45 16.67
N GLY A 221 -18.41 22.37 17.64
CA GLY A 221 -17.14 22.92 18.15
C GLY A 221 -16.45 23.93 17.22
N LYS A 222 -17.08 24.33 16.10
CA LYS A 222 -16.55 25.33 15.16
C LYS A 222 -17.47 26.56 15.02
N ALA A 223 -18.78 26.34 14.97
CA ALA A 223 -19.77 27.41 14.97
C ALA A 223 -20.16 27.81 16.40
N THR A 224 -20.57 29.06 16.62
CA THR A 224 -21.03 29.54 17.93
C THR A 224 -22.47 29.12 18.25
N SER A 225 -23.25 28.86 17.20
CA SER A 225 -24.64 28.42 17.23
C SER A 225 -24.90 27.68 15.93
N ILE A 226 -25.68 26.60 15.99
CA ILE A 226 -26.01 25.79 14.81
C ILE A 226 -27.52 25.58 14.84
N LYS A 227 -28.22 25.95 13.78
CA LYS A 227 -29.66 25.68 13.64
C LYS A 227 -29.89 24.98 12.32
N VAL A 228 -30.68 23.91 12.32
CA VAL A 228 -31.10 23.19 11.11
C VAL A 228 -32.57 23.53 10.87
N ILE A 229 -32.87 24.11 9.71
CA ILE A 229 -34.13 24.75 9.39
C ILE A 229 -34.83 23.97 8.27
N ASP A 230 -36.01 23.46 8.59
CA ASP A 230 -36.99 23.00 7.60
C ASP A 230 -37.91 24.19 7.26
N LEU A 231 -37.81 24.73 6.03
CA LEU A 231 -38.61 25.88 5.62
C LEU A 231 -40.12 25.52 5.51
N PRO A 232 -41.03 26.31 6.09
CA PRO A 232 -42.44 25.99 6.14
C PRO A 232 -43.12 26.15 4.77
N GLY A 233 -44.13 25.31 4.51
CA GLY A 233 -44.98 25.43 3.32
C GLY A 233 -44.37 24.97 2.01
N LEU A 234 -43.18 24.33 2.04
CA LEU A 234 -42.55 23.78 0.84
C LEU A 234 -43.25 22.51 0.32
N PRO A 235 -43.41 22.35 -1.00
CA PRO A 235 -43.80 21.07 -1.59
C PRO A 235 -42.72 20.01 -1.38
N ALA A 236 -43.03 18.74 -1.64
CA ALA A 236 -42.02 17.68 -1.62
C ALA A 236 -40.91 17.98 -2.63
N LYS A 237 -39.65 17.88 -2.20
CA LYS A 237 -38.44 18.30 -2.94
C LYS A 237 -38.34 19.80 -3.20
N GLY A 238 -39.08 20.62 -2.45
CA GLY A 238 -38.95 22.07 -2.50
C GLY A 238 -37.66 22.54 -1.83
N ASP A 239 -37.07 23.61 -2.34
CA ASP A 239 -35.81 24.20 -1.88
C ASP A 239 -36.00 25.64 -1.37
N ALA A 240 -34.92 26.30 -0.93
CA ALA A 240 -35.01 27.69 -0.47
C ALA A 240 -35.43 28.66 -1.58
N SER A 241 -35.10 28.37 -2.85
CA SER A 241 -35.57 29.15 -3.99
C SER A 241 -37.09 29.07 -4.16
N ASP A 242 -37.69 27.89 -3.97
CA ASP A 242 -39.13 27.68 -4.03
C ASP A 242 -39.86 28.44 -2.91
N TRP A 243 -39.27 28.47 -1.70
CA TRP A 243 -39.80 29.24 -0.57
C TRP A 243 -39.81 30.74 -0.85
N ILE A 244 -38.72 31.28 -1.41
CA ILE A 244 -38.64 32.69 -1.82
C ILE A 244 -39.66 32.98 -2.93
N ALA A 245 -39.78 32.09 -3.93
CA ALA A 245 -40.74 32.25 -5.02
C ALA A 245 -42.20 32.24 -4.53
N ALA A 246 -42.49 31.57 -3.41
CA ALA A 246 -43.78 31.58 -2.74
C ALA A 246 -44.03 32.82 -1.87
N GLY A 247 -43.12 33.79 -1.85
CA GLY A 247 -43.25 35.07 -1.13
C GLY A 247 -42.46 35.16 0.17
N GLY A 248 -41.55 34.21 0.43
CA GLY A 248 -40.66 34.26 1.60
C GLY A 248 -39.74 35.49 1.59
N THR A 249 -39.68 36.19 2.71
CA THR A 249 -38.90 37.44 2.89
C THR A 249 -37.71 37.25 3.83
N ARG A 250 -36.77 38.21 3.80
CA ARG A 250 -35.60 38.23 4.70
C ARG A 250 -36.03 38.20 6.17
N GLU A 251 -37.02 39.01 6.52
CA GLU A 251 -37.52 39.16 7.89
C GLU A 251 -38.16 37.87 8.40
N GLN A 252 -38.93 37.19 7.54
CA GLN A 252 -39.52 35.88 7.87
C GLN A 252 -38.45 34.81 8.05
N LEU A 253 -37.42 34.78 7.20
CA LEU A 253 -36.36 33.80 7.31
C LEU A 253 -35.56 33.98 8.60
N LEU A 254 -35.24 35.23 8.97
CA LEU A 254 -34.58 35.52 10.24
C LEU A 254 -35.46 35.16 11.45
N ALA A 255 -36.78 35.40 11.38
CA ALA A 255 -37.71 34.98 12.43
C ALA A 255 -37.77 33.45 12.58
N ILE A 256 -37.82 32.71 11.47
CA ILE A 256 -37.77 31.23 11.48
C ILE A 256 -36.47 30.74 12.14
N VAL A 257 -35.34 31.38 11.81
CA VAL A 257 -34.05 31.02 12.41
C VAL A 257 -34.01 31.38 13.90
N ASP A 258 -34.58 32.51 14.31
CA ASP A 258 -34.62 32.92 15.71
C ASP A 258 -35.45 31.94 16.57
N GLU A 259 -36.63 31.55 16.06
CA GLU A 259 -37.54 30.59 16.71
C GLU A 259 -37.03 29.14 16.68
N ALA A 260 -36.15 28.78 15.74
CA ALA A 260 -35.63 27.43 15.64
C ALA A 260 -34.71 27.05 16.84
N PRO A 261 -34.79 25.81 17.34
CA PRO A 261 -33.95 25.36 18.44
C PRO A 261 -32.48 25.22 18.01
N GLU A 262 -31.57 25.39 18.97
CA GLU A 262 -30.16 25.05 18.78
C GLU A 262 -30.00 23.56 18.50
N TRP A 263 -29.33 23.25 17.39
CA TRP A 263 -29.06 21.91 16.94
C TRP A 263 -28.02 21.25 17.84
N GLY A 264 -28.40 20.14 18.47
CA GLY A 264 -27.55 19.42 19.42
C GLY A 264 -27.59 19.95 20.86
N ALA A 265 -28.47 20.90 21.19
CA ALA A 265 -28.77 21.27 22.58
C ALA A 265 -29.59 20.18 23.27
N THR A 266 -28.97 19.03 23.51
CA THR A 266 -29.40 17.98 24.44
C THR A 266 -28.23 16.98 24.54
N VAL A 267 -27.34 17.20 25.51
CA VAL A 267 -26.51 16.11 26.02
C VAL A 267 -27.23 15.55 27.25
N VAL A 268 -27.68 14.32 27.05
CA VAL A 268 -28.23 13.35 27.99
C VAL A 268 -27.70 13.53 29.43
N GLU A 269 -28.57 13.99 30.33
CA GLU A 269 -28.84 13.28 31.59
C GLU A 269 -30.38 13.26 31.79
N THR A 270 -30.83 12.11 32.24
CA THR A 270 -32.21 11.61 32.29
C THR A 270 -33.16 12.45 33.14
N SER A 271 -34.29 12.88 32.57
CA SER A 271 -35.64 12.65 33.14
C SER A 271 -36.75 13.14 32.20
N ASP A 272 -37.52 12.17 31.69
CA ASP A 272 -38.95 12.19 31.33
C ASP A 272 -39.51 13.35 30.47
N ASP A 273 -39.50 13.15 29.15
CA ASP A 273 -40.58 13.58 28.24
C ASP A 273 -40.84 12.42 27.23
N PRO A 274 -42.09 12.21 26.78
CA PRO A 274 -42.56 10.90 26.35
C PRO A 274 -41.93 10.42 25.04
N GLU A 275 -41.28 9.26 25.13
CA GLU A 275 -40.77 8.46 24.02
C GLU A 275 -41.79 8.35 22.87
N PHE A 276 -41.46 8.93 21.72
CA PHE A 276 -41.76 8.22 20.47
C PHE A 276 -40.60 7.26 20.22
N GLU A 277 -40.66 6.12 20.88
CA GLU A 277 -39.76 4.99 20.68
C GLU A 277 -39.97 4.46 19.25
N VAL A 278 -39.26 5.00 18.26
CA VAL A 278 -39.14 4.34 16.97
C VAL A 278 -38.23 3.15 17.18
N LYS A 279 -38.80 2.01 17.60
CA LYS A 279 -38.10 0.72 17.59
C LYS A 279 -37.47 0.56 16.20
N PRO A 280 -36.12 0.53 16.08
CA PRO A 280 -35.47 0.30 14.81
C PRO A 280 -35.99 -1.01 14.22
N ASP A 281 -36.43 -1.01 12.96
CA ASP A 281 -36.95 -2.22 12.33
C ASP A 281 -35.91 -3.35 12.43
N THR A 282 -36.23 -4.31 13.29
CA THR A 282 -35.39 -5.44 13.65
C THR A 282 -35.39 -6.49 12.54
N CYS A 283 -36.25 -6.35 11.52
CA CYS A 283 -36.43 -7.28 10.41
C CYS A 283 -35.81 -6.75 9.10
N THR A 284 -34.56 -6.28 9.17
CA THR A 284 -33.80 -5.76 8.01
C THR A 284 -32.41 -6.39 7.89
N ASP A 285 -31.81 -6.31 6.70
CA ASP A 285 -30.43 -6.80 6.50
C ASP A 285 -29.41 -5.98 7.32
N VAL A 286 -29.69 -4.70 7.55
CA VAL A 286 -28.88 -3.84 8.44
C VAL A 286 -29.01 -4.31 9.88
N ALA A 287 -30.22 -4.64 10.35
CA ALA A 287 -30.40 -5.22 11.68
C ALA A 287 -29.66 -6.55 11.82
N ASN A 288 -29.68 -7.39 10.78
CA ASN A 288 -28.90 -8.62 10.73
C ASN A 288 -27.38 -8.37 10.80
N ALA A 289 -26.86 -7.37 10.08
CA ALA A 289 -25.45 -6.98 10.16
C ALA A 289 -25.05 -6.48 11.55
N ARG A 290 -25.91 -5.69 12.19
CA ARG A 290 -25.73 -5.23 13.57
C ARG A 290 -25.77 -6.38 14.57
N ARG A 291 -26.70 -7.33 14.43
CA ARG A 291 -26.72 -8.57 15.23
C ARG A 291 -25.43 -9.36 15.05
N PHE A 292 -24.94 -9.47 13.82
CA PHE A 292 -23.68 -10.14 13.52
C PHE A 292 -22.50 -9.46 14.23
N SER A 293 -22.41 -8.12 14.17
CA SER A 293 -21.37 -7.37 14.89
C SER A 293 -21.51 -7.51 16.41
N ALA A 294 -22.72 -7.40 16.96
CA ALA A 294 -22.94 -7.56 18.39
C ALA A 294 -22.56 -8.96 18.90
N ALA A 295 -22.97 -10.01 18.17
CA ALA A 295 -22.73 -11.40 18.57
C ALA A 295 -21.28 -11.86 18.33
N HIS A 296 -20.63 -11.38 17.28
CA HIS A 296 -19.35 -11.95 16.80
C HIS A 296 -18.26 -10.91 16.50
N GLY A 297 -18.56 -9.63 16.63
CA GLY A 297 -17.61 -8.53 16.42
C GLY A 297 -16.41 -8.57 17.35
N HIS A 298 -16.46 -9.24 18.50
CA HIS A 298 -15.27 -9.42 19.34
C HIS A 298 -14.23 -10.41 18.75
N ARG A 299 -14.61 -11.27 17.81
CA ARG A 299 -13.78 -12.36 17.25
C ARG A 299 -13.69 -12.39 15.73
N ILE A 300 -14.25 -11.39 15.04
CA ILE A 300 -14.24 -11.29 13.57
C ILE A 300 -13.76 -9.89 13.17
N ARG A 301 -12.88 -9.83 12.16
CA ARG A 301 -12.43 -8.59 11.53
C ARG A 301 -12.47 -8.69 10.02
N PHE A 302 -12.63 -7.56 9.36
CA PHE A 302 -12.49 -7.43 7.91
C PHE A 302 -11.45 -6.37 7.58
N VAL A 303 -10.49 -6.72 6.72
CA VAL A 303 -9.44 -5.80 6.25
C VAL A 303 -9.67 -5.47 4.79
N TYR A 304 -10.04 -4.22 4.49
CA TYR A 304 -10.38 -3.76 3.15
C TYR A 304 -9.21 -3.86 2.16
N VAL A 305 -7.99 -3.50 2.57
CA VAL A 305 -6.79 -3.54 1.71
C VAL A 305 -6.46 -4.97 1.26
N TRP A 306 -6.67 -5.96 2.14
CA TRP A 306 -6.49 -7.37 1.80
C TRP A 306 -7.73 -7.96 1.12
N ASN A 307 -8.90 -7.33 1.30
CA ASN A 307 -10.21 -7.89 0.98
C ASN A 307 -10.40 -9.29 1.58
N LYS A 308 -10.07 -9.42 2.89
CA LYS A 308 -10.09 -10.69 3.62
C LYS A 308 -10.75 -10.53 4.99
N TRP A 309 -11.41 -11.60 5.40
CA TRP A 309 -11.89 -11.79 6.77
C TRP A 309 -10.81 -12.46 7.61
N LEU A 310 -10.73 -12.05 8.88
CA LEU A 310 -9.94 -12.71 9.91
C LEU A 310 -10.82 -13.10 11.08
N VAL A 311 -10.52 -14.25 11.69
CA VAL A 311 -11.24 -14.79 12.84
C VAL A 311 -10.25 -15.10 13.95
N PHE A 312 -10.61 -14.71 15.18
CA PHE A 312 -9.82 -15.02 16.36
C PHE A 312 -10.05 -16.48 16.77
N THR A 313 -8.98 -17.25 16.87
CA THR A 313 -9.00 -18.70 17.18
C THR A 313 -8.99 -19.00 18.67
N GLY A 314 -8.88 -17.97 19.52
CA GLY A 314 -8.56 -18.11 20.95
C GLY A 314 -7.09 -17.81 21.26
N ALA A 315 -6.21 -17.88 20.25
CA ALA A 315 -4.79 -17.59 20.39
C ALA A 315 -4.27 -16.52 19.42
N ARG A 316 -4.86 -16.43 18.21
CA ARG A 316 -4.44 -15.48 17.17
C ARG A 316 -5.56 -15.18 16.19
N TRP A 317 -5.35 -14.18 15.36
CA TRP A 317 -6.20 -13.83 14.22
C TRP A 317 -5.73 -14.54 12.96
N GLU A 318 -6.58 -15.38 12.37
CA GLU A 318 -6.27 -16.11 11.14
C GLU A 318 -7.20 -15.72 10.00
N PHE A 319 -6.73 -15.78 8.76
CA PHE A 319 -7.60 -15.64 7.60
C PHE A 319 -8.70 -16.72 7.61
N ASP A 320 -9.94 -16.31 7.35
CA ASP A 320 -11.02 -17.29 7.23
C ASP A 320 -10.89 -18.11 5.94
N VAL A 321 -10.31 -19.30 6.09
CA VAL A 321 -10.24 -20.32 5.04
C VAL A 321 -11.24 -21.46 5.27
N SER A 322 -11.95 -21.45 6.40
CA SER A 322 -12.82 -22.55 6.83
C SER A 322 -14.31 -22.23 6.66
N GLY A 323 -14.67 -20.98 6.36
CA GLY A 323 -16.05 -20.49 6.34
C GLY A 323 -16.61 -20.19 7.73
N ALA A 324 -15.75 -19.80 8.67
CA ALA A 324 -16.13 -19.42 10.03
C ALA A 324 -17.07 -18.19 10.05
N VAL A 325 -16.85 -17.22 9.17
CA VAL A 325 -17.73 -16.04 9.03
C VAL A 325 -19.14 -16.44 8.57
N MET A 326 -19.23 -17.38 7.61
CA MET A 326 -20.52 -17.89 7.15
C MET A 326 -21.24 -18.72 8.24
N ARG A 327 -20.49 -19.47 9.06
CA ARG A 327 -21.09 -20.15 10.23
C ARG A 327 -21.61 -19.16 11.27
N ALA A 328 -20.87 -18.09 11.54
CA ALA A 328 -21.30 -16.99 12.40
C ALA A 328 -22.59 -16.32 11.88
N ALA A 329 -22.73 -16.12 10.57
CA ALA A 329 -23.96 -15.56 9.99
C ALA A 329 -25.17 -16.48 10.16
N LYS A 330 -24.97 -17.80 10.06
CA LYS A 330 -26.01 -18.79 10.34
C LYS A 330 -26.40 -18.81 11.82
N ASP A 331 -25.43 -18.75 12.73
CA ASP A 331 -25.67 -18.67 14.17
C ASP A 331 -26.50 -17.42 14.54
N VAL A 332 -26.24 -16.29 13.89
CA VAL A 332 -27.07 -15.08 14.02
C VAL A 332 -28.50 -15.33 13.51
N ALA A 333 -28.66 -15.94 12.33
CA ALA A 333 -29.99 -16.25 11.79
C ALA A 333 -30.78 -17.23 12.69
N ASP A 334 -30.10 -18.23 13.27
CA ASP A 334 -30.66 -19.14 14.28
C ASP A 334 -31.02 -18.38 15.57
N GLY A 335 -30.20 -17.40 15.97
CA GLY A 335 -30.41 -16.54 17.13
C GLY A 335 -31.70 -15.72 17.07
N ILE A 336 -32.16 -15.34 15.88
CA ILE A 336 -33.42 -14.59 15.71
C ILE A 336 -34.62 -15.41 16.22
N TYR A 337 -34.59 -16.76 16.13
CA TYR A 337 -35.64 -17.59 16.73
C TYR A 337 -35.66 -17.49 18.26
N LYS A 338 -34.51 -17.27 18.90
CA LYS A 338 -34.43 -17.06 20.36
C LYS A 338 -35.01 -15.69 20.73
N GLU A 339 -34.70 -14.65 19.95
CA GLU A 339 -35.31 -13.32 20.11
C GLU A 339 -36.84 -13.39 19.99
N ALA A 340 -37.35 -14.11 18.98
CA ALA A 340 -38.77 -14.32 18.79
C ALA A 340 -39.42 -15.09 19.94
N ALA A 341 -38.73 -16.08 20.52
CA ALA A 341 -39.24 -16.86 21.66
C ALA A 341 -39.33 -16.05 22.95
N THR A 342 -38.49 -15.02 23.10
CA THR A 342 -38.51 -14.08 24.23
C THR A 342 -39.38 -12.84 23.99
N CYS A 343 -39.96 -12.70 22.80
CA CYS A 343 -40.82 -11.59 22.45
C CYS A 343 -42.21 -11.77 23.06
N GLU A 344 -42.66 -10.79 23.85
CA GLU A 344 -43.97 -10.83 24.51
C GLU A 344 -45.11 -10.41 23.56
N ASP A 345 -44.82 -9.52 22.61
CA ASP A 345 -45.78 -9.10 21.59
C ASP A 345 -45.90 -10.17 20.49
N HIS A 346 -47.12 -10.64 20.26
CA HIS A 346 -47.41 -11.72 19.32
C HIS A 346 -47.15 -11.32 17.86
N ASP A 347 -47.45 -10.08 17.48
CA ASP A 347 -47.29 -9.61 16.10
C ASP A 347 -45.79 -9.41 15.78
N GLU A 348 -45.03 -8.87 16.74
CA GLU A 348 -43.57 -8.77 16.66
C GLU A 348 -42.90 -10.16 16.67
N GLN A 349 -43.42 -11.10 17.48
CA GLN A 349 -42.98 -12.49 17.49
C GLN A 349 -43.20 -13.17 16.13
N GLU A 350 -44.39 -13.06 15.54
CA GLU A 350 -44.68 -13.65 14.23
C GLU A 350 -43.80 -13.02 13.13
N ALA A 351 -43.60 -11.70 13.17
CA ALA A 351 -42.69 -10.99 12.28
C ALA A 351 -41.25 -11.50 12.39
N LEU A 352 -40.73 -11.68 13.61
CA LEU A 352 -39.39 -12.20 13.87
C LEU A 352 -39.25 -13.66 13.44
N VAL A 353 -40.24 -14.53 13.66
CA VAL A 353 -40.21 -15.93 13.17
C VAL A 353 -40.16 -15.98 11.64
N LYS A 354 -40.96 -15.15 10.97
CA LYS A 354 -40.94 -15.03 9.51
C LYS A 354 -39.59 -14.48 9.02
N TRP A 355 -39.05 -13.48 9.71
CA TRP A 355 -37.76 -12.88 9.40
C TRP A 355 -36.60 -13.84 9.61
N ALA A 356 -36.60 -14.64 10.68
CA ALA A 356 -35.63 -15.69 10.93
C ALA A 356 -35.61 -16.67 9.76
N LYS A 357 -36.78 -17.15 9.32
CA LYS A 357 -36.90 -18.07 8.18
C LYS A 357 -36.33 -17.47 6.89
N THR A 358 -36.56 -16.18 6.61
CA THR A 358 -35.99 -15.53 5.41
C THR A 358 -34.50 -15.25 5.55
N SER A 359 -34.02 -14.98 6.77
CA SER A 359 -32.60 -14.71 7.07
C SER A 359 -31.70 -15.92 6.84
N HIS A 360 -32.25 -17.14 6.82
CA HIS A 360 -31.54 -18.37 6.43
C HIS A 360 -31.27 -18.49 4.92
N SER A 361 -31.90 -17.65 4.10
CA SER A 361 -31.64 -17.69 2.65
C SER A 361 -30.23 -17.21 2.34
N ARG A 362 -29.61 -17.82 1.32
CA ARG A 362 -28.26 -17.44 0.87
C ARG A 362 -28.13 -15.93 0.62
N THR A 363 -29.10 -15.34 -0.08
CA THR A 363 -29.09 -13.91 -0.40
C THR A 363 -29.02 -13.03 0.86
N ARG A 364 -29.75 -13.40 1.91
CA ARG A 364 -29.79 -12.64 3.17
C ARG A 364 -28.54 -12.87 4.02
N LEU A 365 -28.00 -14.09 4.03
CA LEU A 365 -26.71 -14.38 4.67
C LEU A 365 -25.57 -13.60 4.00
N ASP A 366 -25.53 -13.59 2.66
CA ASP A 366 -24.54 -12.85 1.89
C ASP A 366 -24.68 -11.32 2.13
N ALA A 367 -25.92 -10.80 2.18
CA ALA A 367 -26.19 -9.39 2.50
C ALA A 367 -25.77 -9.01 3.93
N MET A 368 -26.07 -9.86 4.92
CA MET A 368 -25.65 -9.67 6.31
C MET A 368 -24.11 -9.58 6.41
N ILE A 369 -23.39 -10.50 5.79
CA ILE A 369 -21.91 -10.52 5.80
C ILE A 369 -21.35 -9.30 5.08
N GLU A 370 -21.93 -8.91 3.94
CA GLU A 370 -21.45 -7.75 3.18
C GLU A 370 -21.62 -6.44 3.96
N LEU A 371 -22.79 -6.22 4.56
CA LEU A 371 -23.09 -5.03 5.36
C LEU A 371 -22.29 -5.01 6.67
N ALA A 372 -22.03 -6.17 7.28
CA ALA A 372 -21.25 -6.27 8.51
C ALA A 372 -19.81 -5.74 8.37
N LYS A 373 -19.25 -5.67 7.15
CA LYS A 373 -17.90 -5.13 6.92
C LYS A 373 -17.72 -3.68 7.38
N SER A 374 -18.82 -2.92 7.51
CA SER A 374 -18.81 -1.53 7.98
C SER A 374 -19.32 -1.35 9.41
N GLU A 375 -19.76 -2.41 10.08
CA GLU A 375 -20.28 -2.33 11.45
C GLU A 375 -19.12 -2.42 12.46
N GLU A 376 -18.94 -1.43 13.32
CA GLU A 376 -17.91 -1.48 14.36
C GLU A 376 -18.16 -2.64 15.33
N PRO A 377 -17.11 -3.38 15.79
CA PRO A 377 -15.67 -3.19 15.55
C PRO A 377 -15.08 -4.07 14.42
N ILE A 378 -15.91 -4.53 13.46
CA ILE A 378 -15.46 -5.43 12.38
C ILE A 378 -14.40 -4.82 11.47
N PRO A 379 -14.51 -3.58 10.96
CA PRO A 379 -13.48 -3.01 10.09
C PRO A 379 -12.15 -2.87 10.84
N ALA A 380 -11.06 -3.38 10.25
CA ALA A 380 -9.70 -3.21 10.76
C ALA A 380 -8.71 -2.79 9.67
N SER A 381 -7.71 -2.02 10.07
CA SER A 381 -6.52 -1.76 9.25
C SER A 381 -5.61 -2.99 9.27
N HIS A 382 -4.84 -3.22 8.20
CA HIS A 382 -3.78 -4.23 8.25
C HIS A 382 -2.69 -3.87 9.27
N GLU A 383 -2.53 -2.58 9.60
CA GLU A 383 -1.54 -2.07 10.55
C GLU A 383 -1.93 -2.32 12.01
N SER A 384 -3.20 -2.62 12.30
CA SER A 384 -3.60 -2.95 13.66
C SER A 384 -3.23 -4.38 14.05
N PHE A 385 -2.94 -5.25 13.09
CA PHE A 385 -2.47 -6.61 13.36
C PHE A 385 -0.96 -6.62 13.61
N ASP A 386 -0.54 -7.38 14.64
CA ASP A 386 0.85 -7.45 15.09
C ASP A 386 1.46 -6.07 15.41
N ALA A 387 0.63 -5.13 15.90
CA ALA A 387 0.99 -3.72 16.06
C ALA A 387 1.97 -3.44 17.22
N ASP A 388 1.91 -4.21 18.31
CA ASP A 388 2.95 -4.17 19.35
C ASP A 388 4.10 -5.11 18.95
N PRO A 389 5.27 -4.59 18.53
CA PRO A 389 6.37 -5.42 18.07
C PRO A 389 6.98 -6.27 19.20
N TRP A 390 6.72 -5.95 20.46
CA TRP A 390 7.31 -6.63 21.62
C TRP A 390 6.47 -7.80 22.13
N LEU A 391 5.30 -8.05 21.55
CA LEU A 391 4.50 -9.23 21.87
C LEU A 391 4.88 -10.39 20.95
N LEU A 392 5.30 -11.52 21.49
CA LEU A 392 5.62 -12.73 20.74
C LEU A 392 4.59 -13.82 21.07
N ASN A 393 3.79 -14.19 20.07
CA ASN A 393 2.70 -15.13 20.29
C ASN A 393 3.17 -16.59 20.22
N CYS A 394 2.90 -17.35 21.28
CA CYS A 394 3.25 -18.77 21.41
C CYS A 394 1.99 -19.65 21.42
N VAL A 395 2.12 -20.96 21.60
CA VAL A 395 0.94 -21.87 21.65
C VAL A 395 0.15 -21.72 22.95
N ASN A 396 0.85 -21.44 24.05
CA ASN A 396 0.31 -21.41 25.41
C ASN A 396 0.13 -19.99 25.99
N GLY A 397 0.33 -18.94 25.19
CA GLY A 397 0.19 -17.55 25.61
C GLY A 397 1.01 -16.58 24.76
N THR A 398 0.95 -15.30 25.12
CA THR A 398 1.74 -14.23 24.52
C THR A 398 2.91 -13.88 25.44
N VAL A 399 4.13 -13.92 24.94
CA VAL A 399 5.33 -13.48 25.67
C VAL A 399 5.53 -11.98 25.46
N ASP A 400 5.62 -11.21 26.54
CA ASP A 400 6.11 -9.83 26.49
C ASP A 400 7.64 -9.85 26.48
N LEU A 401 8.24 -9.45 25.35
CA LEU A 401 9.69 -9.48 25.15
C LEU A 401 10.45 -8.45 26.01
N ARG A 402 9.76 -7.47 26.61
CA ARG A 402 10.38 -6.49 27.51
C ARG A 402 10.80 -7.13 28.84
N SER A 403 10.00 -8.08 29.32
CA SER A 403 10.20 -8.79 30.60
C SER A 403 10.59 -10.25 30.42
N GLY A 404 10.22 -10.88 29.29
CA GLY A 404 10.25 -12.32 29.06
C GLY A 404 9.10 -13.09 29.73
N SER A 405 8.07 -12.40 30.23
CA SER A 405 6.92 -13.03 30.92
C SER A 405 5.85 -13.50 29.95
N LEU A 406 5.23 -14.64 30.25
CA LEU A 406 4.11 -15.20 29.51
C LEU A 406 2.79 -14.69 30.10
N HIS A 407 1.90 -14.23 29.23
CA HIS A 407 0.54 -13.80 29.56
C HIS A 407 -0.49 -14.63 28.78
N PRO A 408 -1.73 -14.80 29.28
CA PRO A 408 -2.80 -15.39 28.50
C PRO A 408 -3.03 -14.61 27.20
N HIS A 409 -3.45 -15.31 26.14
CA HIS A 409 -3.83 -14.65 24.89
C HIS A 409 -4.97 -13.66 25.09
N ALA A 410 -4.86 -12.50 24.46
CA ALA A 410 -5.95 -11.55 24.38
C ALA A 410 -6.25 -11.20 22.92
N ALA A 411 -7.54 -11.22 22.55
CA ALA A 411 -7.97 -10.85 21.20
C ALA A 411 -7.58 -9.40 20.85
N CYS A 412 -7.51 -8.53 21.85
CA CYS A 412 -7.10 -7.13 21.71
C CYS A 412 -5.61 -6.95 21.37
N ASP A 413 -4.76 -7.97 21.56
CA ASP A 413 -3.35 -7.92 21.14
C ASP A 413 -3.21 -7.93 19.62
N MET A 414 -4.27 -8.30 18.90
CA MET A 414 -4.34 -8.31 17.43
C MET A 414 -3.22 -9.11 16.75
N LEU A 415 -2.67 -10.13 17.43
CA LEU A 415 -1.60 -10.97 16.90
C LEU A 415 -2.12 -11.91 15.81
N SER A 416 -1.49 -11.89 14.63
CA SER A 416 -1.88 -12.72 13.48
C SER A 416 -0.98 -13.95 13.28
N LYS A 417 0.18 -13.98 13.95
CA LYS A 417 1.18 -15.04 13.80
C LYS A 417 1.35 -15.83 15.09
N SER A 418 2.00 -16.98 14.98
CA SER A 418 2.46 -17.75 16.15
C SER A 418 3.81 -18.41 15.88
N THR A 419 4.58 -18.62 16.94
CA THR A 419 5.77 -19.48 16.90
C THR A 419 5.41 -20.94 16.64
N GLY A 420 4.18 -21.37 16.94
CA GLY A 420 3.79 -22.78 16.89
C GLY A 420 4.49 -23.64 17.96
N VAL A 421 5.09 -22.99 18.96
CA VAL A 421 5.87 -23.60 20.03
C VAL A 421 5.29 -23.17 21.39
N GLU A 422 5.25 -24.09 22.34
CA GLU A 422 4.94 -23.77 23.74
C GLU A 422 6.14 -23.12 24.40
N TYR A 423 5.91 -22.00 25.10
CA TYR A 423 6.92 -21.26 25.82
C TYR A 423 7.05 -21.76 27.26
N PRO A 424 8.19 -22.33 27.68
CA PRO A 424 8.37 -22.85 29.03
C PRO A 424 8.47 -21.73 30.08
N VAL A 425 7.71 -21.85 31.16
CA VAL A 425 7.71 -20.89 32.29
C VAL A 425 8.44 -21.40 33.53
N GLU A 426 8.44 -22.71 33.77
CA GLU A 426 9.07 -23.30 34.96
C GLU A 426 10.59 -23.37 34.84
N ALA A 427 11.31 -23.25 35.95
CA ALA A 427 12.75 -23.46 35.96
C ALA A 427 13.04 -24.98 35.89
N GLY A 428 13.79 -25.43 34.88
CA GLY A 428 14.11 -26.85 34.70
C GLY A 428 14.30 -27.29 33.25
N ASP A 429 13.79 -26.53 32.28
CA ASP A 429 13.89 -26.83 30.84
C ASP A 429 14.99 -26.00 30.16
N GLU A 430 16.25 -26.15 30.58
CA GLU A 430 17.38 -25.62 29.81
C GLU A 430 17.58 -26.45 28.53
N PRO A 431 17.89 -25.82 27.39
CA PRO A 431 18.08 -26.55 26.13
C PRO A 431 19.47 -27.19 26.12
N VAL A 432 19.65 -28.30 26.85
CA VAL A 432 20.96 -28.92 27.09
C VAL A 432 21.64 -29.32 25.78
N LEU A 433 20.95 -30.03 24.89
CA LEU A 433 21.53 -30.46 23.62
C LEU A 433 21.83 -29.27 22.70
N TRP A 434 21.03 -28.21 22.77
CA TRP A 434 21.31 -26.95 22.07
C TRP A 434 22.60 -26.31 22.57
N LEU A 435 22.79 -26.19 23.89
CA LEU A 435 23.99 -25.60 24.48
C LEU A 435 25.23 -26.43 24.15
N GLU A 436 25.17 -27.76 24.28
CA GLU A 436 26.24 -28.67 23.84
C GLU A 436 26.57 -28.51 22.36
N PHE A 437 25.54 -28.34 21.52
CA PHE A 437 25.72 -28.08 20.09
C PHE A 437 26.44 -26.76 19.85
N LEU A 438 26.03 -25.67 20.53
CA LEU A 438 26.66 -24.36 20.42
C LEU A 438 28.13 -24.39 20.89
N GLU A 439 28.40 -25.03 22.04
CA GLU A 439 29.76 -25.24 22.54
C GLU A 439 30.63 -25.98 21.52
N LYS A 440 30.08 -27.02 20.87
CA LYS A 440 30.80 -27.78 19.84
C LYS A 440 31.12 -26.93 18.60
N ILE A 441 30.18 -26.15 18.10
CA ILE A 441 30.39 -25.38 16.86
C ILE A 441 31.24 -24.12 17.06
N PHE A 442 31.27 -23.58 18.29
CA PHE A 442 32.07 -22.41 18.66
C PHE A 442 33.27 -22.74 19.54
N ARG A 443 33.63 -24.02 19.70
CA ARG A 443 34.78 -24.50 20.50
C ARG A 443 34.78 -23.98 21.95
N GLY A 444 33.60 -23.87 22.56
CA GLY A 444 33.44 -23.36 23.91
C GLY A 444 33.70 -21.86 24.08
N ASP A 445 33.71 -21.08 22.99
CA ASP A 445 33.80 -19.61 23.04
C ASP A 445 32.51 -19.01 23.61
N VAL A 446 32.52 -18.77 24.92
CA VAL A 446 31.38 -18.23 25.67
C VAL A 446 30.99 -16.83 25.22
N GLU A 447 31.95 -15.99 24.82
CA GLU A 447 31.64 -14.63 24.34
C GLU A 447 30.91 -14.68 22.99
N LEU A 448 31.37 -15.55 22.08
CA LEU A 448 30.72 -15.75 20.80
C LEU A 448 29.33 -16.37 20.94
N ILE A 449 29.17 -17.36 21.82
CA ILE A 449 27.86 -17.97 22.13
C ILE A 449 26.91 -16.91 22.69
N GLY A 450 27.34 -16.11 23.67
CA GLY A 450 26.52 -15.03 24.24
C GLY A 450 26.17 -13.95 23.23
N PHE A 451 27.09 -13.62 22.31
CA PHE A 451 26.79 -12.72 21.19
C PHE A 451 25.75 -13.30 20.24
N VAL A 452 25.85 -14.57 19.86
CA VAL A 452 24.86 -15.23 19.01
C VAL A 452 23.49 -15.29 19.70
N GLN A 453 23.45 -15.52 21.01
CA GLN A 453 22.22 -15.46 21.79
C GLN A 453 21.56 -14.08 21.71
N ARG A 454 22.32 -13.01 21.98
CA ARG A 454 21.83 -11.63 21.89
C ARG A 454 21.43 -11.24 20.47
N LEU A 455 22.18 -11.68 19.46
CA LEU A 455 21.88 -11.46 18.04
C LEU A 455 20.57 -12.13 17.61
N MET A 456 20.34 -13.36 18.05
CA MET A 456 19.09 -14.08 17.75
C MET A 456 17.92 -13.57 18.61
N GLY A 457 18.21 -13.09 19.83
CA GLY A 457 17.26 -12.39 20.69
C GLY A 457 16.82 -11.04 20.13
N SER A 458 17.73 -10.25 19.55
CA SER A 458 17.43 -8.95 18.94
C SER A 458 16.58 -9.09 17.67
N ALA A 459 16.44 -10.29 17.12
CA ALA A 459 15.52 -10.58 16.03
C ALA A 459 14.08 -10.77 16.50
N LEU A 460 13.83 -10.95 17.81
CA LEU A 460 12.48 -11.25 18.32
C LEU A 460 11.52 -10.06 18.29
N PRO A 461 11.90 -8.81 18.54
CA PRO A 461 10.99 -7.69 18.35
C PRO A 461 10.57 -7.56 16.87
N GLY A 462 9.30 -7.25 16.62
CA GLY A 462 8.74 -7.01 15.29
C GLY A 462 9.12 -5.66 14.68
N GLU A 463 10.27 -5.11 15.03
CA GLU A 463 10.79 -3.84 14.53
C GLU A 463 12.31 -3.90 14.36
N VAL A 464 12.84 -3.24 13.34
CA VAL A 464 14.29 -3.20 13.10
C VAL A 464 14.93 -2.17 14.01
N ILE A 465 15.55 -2.65 15.09
CA ILE A 465 16.31 -1.83 16.04
C ILE A 465 17.79 -1.84 15.65
N GLU A 466 18.29 -3.04 15.35
CA GLU A 466 19.64 -3.24 14.88
C GLU A 466 19.67 -3.23 13.34
N HIS A 467 20.22 -2.18 12.75
CA HIS A 467 20.37 -2.06 11.30
C HIS A 467 21.52 -2.94 10.78
N LEU A 468 21.39 -4.26 10.92
CA LEU A 468 22.45 -5.22 10.61
C LEU A 468 22.02 -6.35 9.69
N LEU A 469 23.00 -6.86 8.95
CA LEU A 469 23.02 -8.12 8.21
C LEU A 469 24.11 -8.99 8.84
N ALA A 470 23.70 -10.06 9.50
CA ALA A 470 24.63 -11.05 10.04
C ALA A 470 25.04 -12.01 8.92
N ILE A 471 26.34 -12.29 8.78
CA ILE A 471 26.87 -13.22 7.79
C ILE A 471 27.48 -14.41 8.55
N PHE A 472 26.86 -15.56 8.46
CA PHE A 472 27.39 -16.81 9.01
C PHE A 472 28.28 -17.46 7.95
N TYR A 473 29.59 -17.45 8.19
CA TYR A 473 30.60 -17.85 7.22
C TYR A 473 31.45 -19.04 7.70
N GLY A 474 31.71 -20.01 6.81
CA GLY A 474 32.69 -21.07 7.06
C GLY A 474 32.64 -22.21 6.02
N GLY A 475 33.70 -23.02 5.93
CA GLY A 475 33.94 -24.02 4.86
C GLY A 475 33.09 -25.30 4.85
N GLY A 476 31.78 -25.21 5.13
CA GLY A 476 30.87 -26.37 5.17
C GLY A 476 31.04 -27.29 6.39
N ALA A 477 30.08 -28.20 6.59
CA ALA A 477 30.07 -29.20 7.69
C ALA A 477 30.37 -28.65 9.11
N ASN A 478 29.90 -27.44 9.38
CA ASN A 478 30.27 -26.64 10.57
C ASN A 478 29.08 -26.22 11.44
N GLY A 479 27.89 -26.77 11.17
CA GLY A 479 26.70 -26.53 11.99
C GLY A 479 25.89 -25.28 11.64
N LYS A 480 26.35 -24.41 10.73
CA LYS A 480 25.61 -23.20 10.31
C LYS A 480 24.15 -23.46 9.93
N SER A 481 23.93 -24.44 9.05
CA SER A 481 22.59 -24.78 8.57
C SER A 481 21.72 -25.36 9.69
N VAL A 482 22.29 -26.21 10.56
CA VAL A 482 21.56 -26.78 11.69
C VAL A 482 21.14 -25.68 12.67
N LEU A 483 22.05 -24.77 13.02
CA LEU A 483 21.78 -23.64 13.91
C LEU A 483 20.62 -22.79 13.39
N ILE A 484 20.71 -22.32 12.14
CA ILE A 484 19.69 -21.42 11.60
C ILE A 484 18.35 -22.14 11.42
N GLU A 485 18.35 -23.41 10.99
CA GLU A 485 17.12 -24.18 10.79
C GLU A 485 16.38 -24.45 12.09
N THR A 486 17.10 -24.77 13.16
CA THR A 486 16.50 -24.96 14.49
C THR A 486 15.89 -23.66 15.01
N ILE A 487 16.55 -22.51 14.80
CA ILE A 487 16.01 -21.20 15.20
C ILE A 487 14.77 -20.84 14.38
N LEU A 488 14.82 -21.01 13.05
CA LEU A 488 13.66 -20.78 12.19
C LEU A 488 12.45 -21.62 12.63
N ALA A 489 12.69 -22.89 12.97
CA ALA A 489 11.63 -23.78 13.44
C ALA A 489 11.09 -23.38 14.83
N SER A 490 11.92 -22.79 15.69
CA SER A 490 11.50 -22.29 17.01
C SER A 490 10.66 -21.00 16.92
N LEU A 491 10.81 -20.24 15.82
CA LEU A 491 10.04 -19.03 15.55
C LEU A 491 8.79 -19.23 14.67
N GLY A 492 8.62 -20.41 14.07
CA GLY A 492 7.45 -20.75 13.26
C GLY A 492 7.16 -19.69 12.18
N GLU A 493 5.95 -19.13 12.22
CA GLU A 493 5.48 -18.18 11.20
C GLU A 493 6.19 -16.83 11.24
N TYR A 494 6.86 -16.50 12.35
CA TYR A 494 7.65 -15.29 12.46
C TYR A 494 8.95 -15.35 11.68
N ALA A 495 9.38 -16.53 11.23
CA ALA A 495 10.62 -16.66 10.49
C ALA A 495 10.40 -17.22 9.08
N MET A 496 11.40 -17.06 8.21
CA MET A 496 11.40 -17.67 6.88
C MET A 496 12.81 -17.86 6.32
N LYS A 497 12.91 -18.76 5.33
CA LYS A 497 14.05 -18.81 4.42
C LYS A 497 13.76 -18.00 3.17
N ALA A 498 14.77 -17.31 2.66
CA ALA A 498 14.70 -16.56 1.41
C ALA A 498 15.86 -16.96 0.46
N PRO A 499 15.66 -16.86 -0.86
CA PRO A 499 16.72 -17.09 -1.82
C PRO A 499 17.77 -15.96 -1.77
N ALA A 500 19.02 -16.25 -2.12
CA ALA A 500 20.11 -15.26 -2.20
C ALA A 500 19.75 -14.05 -3.08
N GLY A 501 18.92 -14.26 -4.11
CA GLY A 501 18.40 -13.19 -4.97
C GLY A 501 17.75 -12.02 -4.21
N LEU A 502 17.30 -12.22 -2.97
CA LEU A 502 16.75 -11.13 -2.14
C LEU A 502 17.78 -10.01 -1.88
N LEU A 503 19.05 -10.35 -1.63
CA LEU A 503 20.12 -9.38 -1.34
C LEU A 503 21.15 -9.21 -2.46
N MET A 504 21.14 -10.09 -3.46
CA MET A 504 22.18 -10.10 -4.49
C MET A 504 21.80 -9.27 -5.72
N ALA A 505 22.78 -8.58 -6.30
CA ALA A 505 22.57 -7.77 -7.50
C ALA A 505 22.14 -8.66 -8.68
N SER A 506 20.99 -8.34 -9.31
CA SER A 506 20.44 -9.07 -10.45
C SER A 506 20.30 -8.17 -11.68
N ARG A 507 20.28 -8.76 -12.88
CA ARG A 507 20.08 -8.07 -14.17
C ARG A 507 18.61 -7.92 -14.58
N GLY A 508 17.65 -8.50 -13.83
CA GLY A 508 16.22 -8.50 -14.16
C GLY A 508 15.33 -7.68 -13.22
N GLU A 509 14.10 -7.38 -13.67
CA GLU A 509 13.04 -6.77 -12.85
C GLU A 509 12.57 -7.78 -11.79
N ARG A 510 12.63 -7.39 -10.51
CA ARG A 510 12.30 -8.28 -9.39
C ARG A 510 10.79 -8.42 -9.22
N HIS A 511 10.38 -9.58 -8.72
CA HIS A 511 8.98 -9.83 -8.40
C HIS A 511 8.62 -9.19 -7.05
N PRO A 512 7.67 -8.23 -7.00
CA PRO A 512 7.22 -7.58 -5.77
C PRO A 512 6.63 -8.54 -4.72
N THR A 513 6.32 -9.78 -5.13
CA THR A 513 5.79 -10.84 -4.28
C THR A 513 6.82 -11.33 -3.26
N GLU A 514 8.10 -11.46 -3.62
CA GLU A 514 9.14 -11.93 -2.69
C GLU A 514 9.35 -10.95 -1.54
N LEU A 515 9.22 -9.65 -1.82
CA LEU A 515 9.24 -8.62 -0.78
C LEU A 515 8.01 -8.68 0.11
N ALA A 516 6.84 -9.03 -0.42
CA ALA A 516 5.61 -9.14 0.36
C ALA A 516 5.68 -10.25 1.43
N ASP A 517 6.49 -11.29 1.20
CA ASP A 517 6.68 -12.40 2.15
C ASP A 517 7.47 -11.99 3.40
N LEU A 518 8.20 -10.87 3.34
CA LEU A 518 8.93 -10.30 4.48
C LEU A 518 8.02 -9.66 5.53
N PHE A 519 6.74 -9.43 5.20
CA PHE A 519 5.82 -8.72 6.07
C PHE A 519 5.52 -9.47 7.37
N GLY A 520 5.81 -8.81 8.49
CA GLY A 520 5.63 -9.34 9.84
C GLY A 520 6.59 -10.49 10.16
N LYS A 521 7.64 -10.69 9.36
CA LYS A 521 8.75 -11.59 9.71
C LYS A 521 9.68 -10.90 10.71
N ARG A 522 10.29 -11.70 11.56
CA ARG A 522 11.21 -11.33 12.65
C ARG A 522 12.63 -11.82 12.38
N LEU A 523 12.75 -12.95 11.66
CA LEU A 523 14.03 -13.48 11.20
C LEU A 523 13.91 -13.99 9.76
N VAL A 524 14.86 -13.57 8.91
CA VAL A 524 14.96 -14.02 7.52
C VAL A 524 16.33 -14.61 7.28
N ALA A 525 16.37 -15.92 7.04
CA ALA A 525 17.59 -16.63 6.71
C ALA A 525 17.75 -16.72 5.20
N ILE A 526 18.86 -16.19 4.69
CA ILE A 526 19.15 -16.10 3.27
C ILE A 526 20.25 -17.11 3.00
N THR A 527 19.96 -18.07 2.13
CA THR A 527 20.89 -19.17 1.82
C THR A 527 21.43 -19.01 0.42
N GLU A 528 22.75 -19.01 0.30
CA GLU A 528 23.47 -18.83 -0.97
C GLU A 528 24.03 -20.16 -1.49
N THR A 529 24.02 -20.33 -2.81
CA THR A 529 24.45 -21.56 -3.49
C THR A 529 25.57 -21.36 -4.52
N GLY A 530 26.16 -20.17 -4.64
CA GLY A 530 27.19 -19.90 -5.65
C GLY A 530 28.26 -18.93 -5.17
N ASP A 531 29.48 -19.10 -5.68
CA ASP A 531 30.62 -18.23 -5.42
C ASP A 531 30.53 -16.93 -6.25
N GLY A 532 31.12 -15.84 -5.75
CA GLY A 532 31.26 -14.57 -6.46
C GLY A 532 29.97 -13.74 -6.63
N GLN A 533 28.89 -14.00 -5.90
CA GLN A 533 27.72 -13.12 -5.95
C GLN A 533 28.00 -11.80 -5.23
N ARG A 534 27.40 -10.72 -5.76
CA ARG A 534 27.61 -9.37 -5.26
C ARG A 534 26.42 -8.91 -4.45
N LEU A 535 26.66 -8.42 -3.23
CA LEU A 535 25.63 -7.75 -2.45
C LEU A 535 25.15 -6.48 -3.15
N ASP A 536 23.84 -6.26 -3.14
CA ASP A 536 23.24 -5.00 -3.54
C ASP A 536 23.07 -4.11 -2.31
N GLU A 537 23.93 -3.09 -2.21
CA GLU A 537 23.93 -2.16 -1.08
C GLU A 537 22.59 -1.46 -0.85
N ARG A 538 21.81 -1.20 -1.91
CA ARG A 538 20.50 -0.58 -1.78
C ARG A 538 19.56 -1.52 -1.05
N LEU A 539 19.56 -2.79 -1.43
CA LEU A 539 18.66 -3.79 -0.87
C LEU A 539 19.03 -4.16 0.55
N VAL A 540 20.32 -4.28 0.85
CA VAL A 540 20.76 -4.43 2.24
C VAL A 540 20.27 -3.24 3.06
N LYS A 541 20.39 -1.99 2.56
CA LYS A 541 19.87 -0.80 3.26
C LYS A 541 18.35 -0.79 3.39
N GLU A 542 17.63 -1.29 2.38
CA GLU A 542 16.16 -1.34 2.36
C GLU A 542 15.60 -2.43 3.29
N THR A 543 16.21 -3.62 3.34
CA THR A 543 15.72 -4.74 4.16
C THR A 543 16.25 -4.73 5.60
N SER A 544 17.45 -4.19 5.84
CA SER A 544 17.99 -3.96 7.19
C SER A 544 17.74 -2.53 7.70
N GLY A 545 17.05 -1.70 6.91
CA GLY A 545 16.69 -0.33 7.27
C GLY A 545 15.31 -0.23 7.92
N GLY A 546 14.92 0.98 8.29
CA GLY A 546 13.56 1.31 8.74
C GLY A 546 12.66 1.90 7.65
N ASP A 547 13.15 1.98 6.41
CA ASP A 547 12.41 2.58 5.28
C ASP A 547 11.26 1.67 4.85
N THR A 548 10.16 2.26 4.38
CA THR A 548 8.97 1.49 3.95
C THR A 548 9.22 0.70 2.67
N ILE A 549 8.94 -0.59 2.71
CA ILE A 549 8.94 -1.50 1.56
C ILE A 549 7.57 -1.44 0.88
N ARG A 550 7.56 -1.24 -0.44
CA ARG A 550 6.36 -1.35 -1.27
C ARG A 550 6.30 -2.70 -1.96
N ALA A 551 5.26 -3.48 -1.69
CA ALA A 551 5.12 -4.84 -2.20
C ALA A 551 3.68 -5.17 -2.58
N ARG A 552 3.46 -6.32 -3.23
CA ARG A 552 2.12 -6.89 -3.45
C ARG A 552 2.22 -8.40 -3.53
N ARG A 553 1.20 -9.12 -3.04
CA ARG A 553 1.07 -10.55 -3.35
C ARG A 553 0.47 -10.74 -4.74
N MET A 554 0.49 -11.98 -5.23
CA MET A 554 -0.06 -12.31 -6.54
C MET A 554 -1.56 -12.02 -6.59
N ARG A 555 -2.01 -11.19 -7.54
CA ARG A 555 -3.41 -10.76 -7.73
C ARG A 555 -3.96 -9.86 -6.60
N GLU A 556 -3.09 -9.22 -5.84
CA GLU A 556 -3.45 -8.18 -4.86
C GLU A 556 -2.97 -6.79 -5.33
N ASP A 557 -3.53 -5.75 -4.72
CA ASP A 557 -3.06 -4.37 -4.88
C ASP A 557 -1.73 -4.14 -4.15
N PHE A 558 -1.01 -3.07 -4.53
CA PHE A 558 0.20 -2.67 -3.82
C PHE A 558 -0.13 -2.05 -2.47
N TRP A 559 0.65 -2.45 -1.47
CA TRP A 559 0.63 -1.87 -0.14
C TRP A 559 2.07 -1.69 0.38
N GLN A 560 2.19 -1.01 1.52
CA GLN A 560 3.48 -0.64 2.09
C GLN A 560 3.57 -1.10 3.54
N PHE A 561 4.78 -1.48 3.97
CA PHE A 561 5.06 -1.85 5.35
C PHE A 561 6.50 -1.54 5.71
N LYS A 562 6.80 -1.45 7.01
CA LYS A 562 8.18 -1.30 7.50
C LYS A 562 8.84 -2.67 7.69
N PRO A 563 10.13 -2.82 7.38
CA PRO A 563 10.89 -4.01 7.76
C PRO A 563 10.80 -4.25 9.26
N SER A 564 10.65 -5.52 9.64
CA SER A 564 10.49 -5.98 11.02
C SER A 564 11.46 -7.11 11.38
N HIS A 565 12.36 -7.48 10.47
CA HIS A 565 13.18 -8.69 10.60
C HIS A 565 14.67 -8.39 10.66
N LEU A 566 15.40 -9.24 11.38
CA LEU A 566 16.82 -9.42 11.21
C LEU A 566 17.09 -10.30 9.97
N SER A 567 18.02 -9.87 9.11
CA SER A 567 18.53 -10.69 8.00
C SER A 567 19.80 -11.43 8.39
N VAL A 568 19.85 -12.73 8.10
CA VAL A 568 21.03 -13.59 8.30
C VAL A 568 21.40 -14.24 6.98
N LEU A 569 22.57 -13.90 6.43
CA LEU A 569 23.14 -14.58 5.26
C LEU A 569 23.96 -15.78 5.72
N VAL A 570 23.57 -16.97 5.28
CA VAL A 570 24.31 -18.22 5.53
C VAL A 570 25.02 -18.62 4.24
N THR A 571 26.35 -18.57 4.27
CA THR A 571 27.16 -18.79 3.06
C THR A 571 28.49 -19.48 3.37
N ASN A 572 29.05 -20.14 2.36
CA ASN A 572 30.40 -20.70 2.41
C ASN A 572 31.43 -19.78 1.73
N HIS A 573 30.98 -18.83 0.92
CA HIS A 573 31.82 -17.88 0.20
C HIS A 573 31.42 -16.46 0.60
N LYS A 574 32.38 -15.60 0.92
CA LYS A 574 32.06 -14.22 1.31
C LYS A 574 31.57 -13.48 0.04
N PRO A 575 30.40 -12.82 0.06
CA PRO A 575 29.92 -12.13 -1.12
C PRO A 575 30.78 -10.90 -1.43
N VAL A 576 30.80 -10.44 -2.67
CA VAL A 576 31.58 -9.26 -3.04
C VAL A 576 30.86 -7.98 -2.62
N VAL A 577 31.56 -7.09 -1.93
CA VAL A 577 31.07 -5.75 -1.55
C VAL A 577 31.94 -4.69 -2.23
N ARG A 578 31.37 -3.95 -3.19
CA ARG A 578 32.13 -2.98 -4.01
C ARG A 578 32.32 -1.61 -3.37
N GLY A 579 31.43 -1.22 -2.45
CA GLY A 579 31.55 0.04 -1.72
C GLY A 579 32.51 -0.10 -0.53
N THR A 580 33.50 0.79 -0.44
CA THR A 580 34.18 1.09 0.83
C THR A 580 33.36 2.03 1.72
N ASP A 581 32.17 2.44 1.26
CA ASP A 581 31.22 3.24 2.01
C ASP A 581 31.05 2.66 3.42
N ASN A 582 31.45 3.43 4.43
CA ASN A 582 31.25 3.08 5.85
C ASN A 582 29.78 2.68 6.14
N GLY A 583 28.85 3.14 5.31
CA GLY A 583 27.43 2.82 5.38
C GLY A 583 27.08 1.34 5.20
N ILE A 584 27.73 0.57 4.33
CA ILE A 584 27.43 -0.88 4.21
C ILE A 584 28.13 -1.65 5.32
N TRP A 585 29.42 -1.37 5.55
CA TRP A 585 30.26 -2.08 6.52
C TRP A 585 29.76 -1.94 7.96
N ARG A 586 29.19 -0.78 8.35
CA ARG A 586 28.56 -0.64 9.68
C ARG A 586 27.40 -1.61 9.92
N ARG A 587 26.75 -2.08 8.84
CA ARG A 587 25.62 -3.01 8.87
C ARG A 587 26.05 -4.47 8.78
N LEU A 588 27.29 -4.78 8.41
CA LEU A 588 27.73 -6.17 8.28
C LEU A 588 28.33 -6.65 9.61
N ARG A 589 28.00 -7.89 10.01
CA ARG A 589 28.70 -8.61 11.06
C ARG A 589 29.00 -10.03 10.59
N LEU A 590 30.27 -10.34 10.38
CA LEU A 590 30.71 -11.66 9.95
C LEU A 590 30.97 -12.55 11.18
N VAL A 591 30.15 -13.59 11.34
CA VAL A 591 30.24 -14.59 12.40
C VAL A 591 31.00 -15.80 11.87
N PRO A 592 32.23 -16.05 12.35
CA PRO A 592 33.08 -17.10 11.81
C PRO A 592 32.74 -18.47 12.41
N PHE A 593 32.45 -19.45 11.56
CA PHE A 593 32.29 -20.86 11.89
C PHE A 593 33.54 -21.62 11.45
N THR A 594 34.50 -21.74 12.36
CA THR A 594 35.87 -22.21 12.09
C THR A 594 36.08 -23.70 12.32
N VAL A 595 35.08 -24.40 12.85
CA VAL A 595 35.14 -25.86 13.01
C VAL A 595 34.79 -26.56 11.70
N THR A 596 35.30 -27.77 11.53
CA THR A 596 34.79 -28.74 10.54
C THR A 596 34.48 -30.01 11.30
N ILE A 597 33.21 -30.43 11.31
CA ILE A 597 32.77 -31.62 12.04
C ILE A 597 33.06 -32.85 11.17
N PRO A 598 33.93 -33.78 11.62
CA PRO A 598 34.24 -34.99 10.86
C PRO A 598 32.99 -35.85 10.63
N GLU A 599 32.88 -36.52 9.48
CA GLU A 599 31.70 -37.32 9.12
C GLU A 599 31.32 -38.35 10.19
N ALA A 600 32.31 -39.00 10.81
CA ALA A 600 32.10 -39.97 11.90
C ALA A 600 31.45 -39.36 13.16
N GLN A 601 31.56 -38.05 13.36
CA GLN A 601 30.99 -37.30 14.50
C GLN A 601 29.72 -36.53 14.12
N GLN A 602 29.26 -36.65 12.87
CA GLN A 602 28.03 -36.00 12.40
C GLN A 602 26.82 -36.85 12.79
N ASP A 603 26.04 -36.36 13.75
CA ASP A 603 24.75 -36.96 14.07
C ASP A 603 23.69 -36.50 13.08
N LYS A 604 23.33 -37.38 12.14
CA LYS A 604 22.31 -37.12 11.11
C LYS A 604 20.90 -36.89 11.69
N ARG A 605 20.65 -37.29 12.94
CA ARG A 605 19.38 -37.07 13.65
C ARG A 605 19.41 -35.85 14.57
N LEU A 606 20.55 -35.15 14.66
CA LEU A 606 20.69 -33.96 15.48
C LEU A 606 19.60 -32.91 15.22
N PRO A 607 19.24 -32.57 13.96
CA PRO A 607 18.16 -31.61 13.72
C PRO A 607 16.85 -32.02 14.38
N THR A 608 16.45 -33.30 14.26
CA THR A 608 15.23 -33.82 14.89
C THR A 608 15.30 -33.79 16.41
N LYS A 609 16.46 -34.08 17.00
CA LYS A 609 16.65 -34.02 18.46
C LYS A 609 16.55 -32.58 18.98
N LEU A 610 17.17 -31.63 18.30
CA LEU A 610 17.10 -30.21 18.65
C LEU A 610 15.67 -29.65 18.55
N LEU A 611 14.86 -30.15 17.60
CA LEU A 611 13.44 -29.76 17.50
C LEU A 611 12.59 -30.21 18.70
N ASN A 612 13.06 -31.17 19.51
CA ASN A 612 12.40 -31.53 20.77
C ASN A 612 12.66 -30.48 21.86
N GLU A 613 13.77 -29.73 21.78
CA GLU A 613 14.10 -28.64 22.70
C GLU A 613 13.60 -27.27 22.24
N ARG A 614 12.83 -27.19 21.14
CA ARG A 614 12.45 -25.91 20.52
C ARG A 614 11.79 -24.89 21.47
N GLY A 615 11.03 -25.34 22.47
CA GLY A 615 10.46 -24.47 23.51
C GLY A 615 11.55 -23.86 24.41
N ALA A 616 12.50 -24.68 24.86
CA ALA A 616 13.65 -24.25 25.65
C ALA A 616 14.60 -23.36 24.84
N ILE A 617 14.77 -23.64 23.55
CA ILE A 617 15.55 -22.80 22.61
C ILE A 617 14.85 -21.44 22.42
N LEU A 618 13.53 -21.42 22.28
CA LEU A 618 12.76 -20.18 22.22
C LEU A 618 12.95 -19.34 23.49
N ARG A 619 12.92 -19.97 24.67
CA ARG A 619 13.24 -19.30 25.94
C ARG A 619 14.68 -18.77 25.98
N TRP A 620 15.65 -19.53 25.51
CA TRP A 620 17.03 -19.08 25.37
C TRP A 620 17.15 -17.84 24.47
N MET A 621 16.39 -17.77 23.38
CA MET A 621 16.32 -16.58 22.53
C MET A 621 15.67 -15.38 23.25
N VAL A 622 14.58 -15.60 24.00
CA VAL A 622 13.92 -14.53 24.77
C VAL A 622 14.84 -13.98 25.86
N GLN A 623 15.59 -14.85 26.55
CA GLN A 623 16.64 -14.42 27.48
C GLN A 623 17.70 -13.58 26.76
N GLY A 624 18.12 -14.00 25.56
CA GLY A 624 19.00 -13.21 24.70
C GLY A 624 18.45 -11.82 24.36
N CYS A 625 17.13 -11.71 24.13
CA CYS A 625 16.47 -10.43 23.88
C CYS A 625 16.50 -9.53 25.13
N VAL A 626 16.23 -10.08 26.31
CA VAL A 626 16.28 -9.34 27.59
C VAL A 626 17.71 -8.89 27.90
N GLU A 627 18.71 -9.72 27.64
CA GLU A 627 20.12 -9.34 27.80
C GLU A 627 20.54 -8.27 26.80
N TRP A 628 20.18 -8.44 25.52
CA TRP A 628 20.45 -7.47 24.47
C TRP A 628 19.84 -6.09 24.79
N GLN A 629 18.63 -6.03 25.35
CA GLN A 629 18.02 -4.77 25.79
C GLN A 629 18.85 -4.06 26.88
N ARG A 630 19.56 -4.80 27.73
CA ARG A 630 20.36 -4.25 28.84
C ARG A 630 21.74 -3.79 28.41
N SER A 631 22.41 -4.54 27.54
CA SER A 631 23.83 -4.34 27.23
C SER A 631 24.15 -4.11 25.75
N GLY A 632 23.13 -4.14 24.87
CA GLY A 632 23.29 -4.13 23.42
C GLY A 632 23.85 -5.47 22.90
N LEU A 633 24.21 -5.52 21.61
CA LEU A 633 24.72 -6.76 21.02
C LEU A 633 26.05 -7.22 21.60
N GLN A 634 26.95 -6.28 21.92
CA GLN A 634 28.32 -6.55 22.37
C GLN A 634 29.04 -7.58 21.48
N ALA A 635 29.34 -7.18 20.24
CA ALA A 635 30.06 -8.03 19.30
C ALA A 635 31.49 -8.32 19.83
N PRO A 636 31.90 -9.60 19.93
CA PRO A 636 33.18 -9.98 20.49
C PRO A 636 34.33 -9.61 19.54
N PRO A 637 35.56 -9.47 20.05
CA PRO A 637 36.73 -9.10 19.23
C PRO A 637 36.90 -9.97 17.98
N GLN A 638 36.61 -11.27 18.08
CA GLN A 638 36.70 -12.20 16.95
C GLN A 638 35.73 -11.86 15.81
N VAL A 639 34.50 -11.46 16.10
CA VAL A 639 33.51 -11.05 15.08
C VAL A 639 33.91 -9.72 14.45
N MET A 640 34.40 -8.78 15.26
CA MET A 640 34.87 -7.49 14.78
C MET A 640 36.09 -7.66 13.87
N ALA A 641 37.08 -8.45 14.29
CA ALA A 641 38.27 -8.76 13.50
C ALA A 641 37.93 -9.46 12.19
N ALA A 642 37.07 -10.48 12.22
CA ALA A 642 36.66 -11.20 11.00
C ALA A 642 35.87 -10.32 10.02
N THR A 643 35.10 -9.35 10.54
CA THR A 643 34.40 -8.36 9.70
C THR A 643 35.38 -7.38 9.06
N GLU A 644 36.40 -6.92 9.79
CA GLU A 644 37.42 -6.00 9.26
C GLU A 644 38.37 -6.70 8.26
N GLU A 645 38.72 -7.97 8.50
CA GLU A 645 39.48 -8.78 7.55
C GLU A 645 38.71 -8.95 6.23
N TYR A 646 37.41 -9.28 6.31
CA TYR A 646 36.55 -9.35 5.14
C TYR A 646 36.44 -8.01 4.40
N ARG A 647 36.47 -6.89 5.12
CA ARG A 647 36.53 -5.55 4.53
C ARG A 647 37.81 -5.34 3.74
N GLY A 648 38.96 -5.73 4.29
CA GLY A 648 40.25 -5.68 3.61
C GLY A 648 40.29 -6.54 2.34
N GLU A 649 39.80 -7.78 2.43
CA GLU A 649 39.69 -8.69 1.27
C GLU A 649 38.78 -8.15 0.16
N SER A 650 37.79 -7.33 0.50
CA SER A 650 36.86 -6.73 -0.47
C SER A 650 37.40 -5.44 -1.10
N ASP A 651 38.48 -4.83 -0.57
CA ASP A 651 39.08 -3.61 -1.10
C ASP A 651 40.01 -3.90 -2.30
N THR A 652 39.42 -4.24 -3.44
CA THR A 652 40.15 -4.46 -4.71
C THR A 652 41.05 -3.29 -5.11
N PHE A 653 40.67 -2.04 -4.82
CA PHE A 653 41.54 -0.88 -5.07
C PHE A 653 42.73 -0.86 -4.11
N GLY A 654 42.50 -1.16 -2.83
CA GLY A 654 43.55 -1.27 -1.81
C GLY A 654 44.56 -2.35 -2.15
N GLN A 655 44.10 -3.54 -2.58
CA GLN A 655 44.97 -4.64 -3.01
C GLN A 655 45.87 -4.23 -4.17
N TRP A 656 45.30 -3.68 -5.25
CA TRP A 656 46.11 -3.17 -6.35
C TRP A 656 47.11 -2.12 -5.88
N PHE A 657 46.67 -1.17 -5.04
CA PHE A 657 47.53 -0.11 -4.53
C PHE A 657 48.72 -0.70 -3.75
N ASP A 658 48.47 -1.64 -2.84
CA ASP A 658 49.51 -2.22 -1.99
C ASP A 658 50.44 -3.18 -2.77
N GLU A 659 49.95 -3.82 -3.84
CA GLU A 659 50.74 -4.68 -4.72
C GLU A 659 51.61 -3.90 -5.73
N HIS A 660 51.10 -2.77 -6.23
CA HIS A 660 51.72 -2.05 -7.36
C HIS A 660 52.42 -0.77 -6.93
N LEU A 661 52.03 -0.17 -5.80
CA LEU A 661 52.52 1.13 -5.35
C LEU A 661 53.09 1.08 -3.94
N LYS A 662 54.24 1.71 -3.75
CA LYS A 662 54.90 1.87 -2.46
C LYS A 662 54.77 3.31 -2.00
N ALA A 663 54.19 3.52 -0.82
CA ALA A 663 54.11 4.84 -0.19
C ALA A 663 55.51 5.29 0.29
N GLU A 664 55.97 6.42 -0.22
CA GLU A 664 57.25 7.06 0.12
C GLU A 664 57.07 8.58 0.35
N PRO A 665 56.30 8.99 1.38
CA PRO A 665 55.94 10.40 1.59
C PRO A 665 57.14 11.33 1.75
N SER A 666 58.25 10.81 2.31
CA SER A 666 59.50 11.54 2.53
C SER A 666 60.22 11.95 1.24
N LEU A 667 59.91 11.31 0.10
CA LEU A 667 60.51 11.63 -1.19
C LEU A 667 59.68 12.65 -2.00
N GLY A 668 58.45 12.96 -1.57
CA GLY A 668 57.59 13.98 -2.19
C GLY A 668 57.52 13.85 -3.72
N TYR A 669 57.82 14.92 -4.45
CA TYR A 669 57.79 14.92 -5.92
C TYR A 669 58.79 13.95 -6.58
N MET A 670 59.88 13.56 -5.88
CA MET A 670 60.91 12.66 -6.41
C MET A 670 60.40 11.23 -6.55
N ALA A 671 59.42 10.84 -5.74
CA ALA A 671 58.65 9.61 -5.89
C ALA A 671 57.25 10.00 -6.35
N SER A 672 57.03 10.09 -7.67
CA SER A 672 55.72 10.42 -8.21
C SER A 672 55.29 9.50 -9.34
N VAL A 673 53.99 9.19 -9.37
CA VAL A 673 53.37 8.36 -10.41
C VAL A 673 52.34 9.19 -11.15
N LYS A 674 52.39 9.17 -12.48
CA LYS A 674 51.41 9.86 -13.32
C LYS A 674 50.04 9.23 -13.15
N ALA A 675 49.01 10.03 -12.88
CA ALA A 675 47.67 9.55 -12.58
C ALA A 675 47.06 8.67 -13.70
N SER A 676 47.37 8.98 -14.97
CA SER A 676 46.94 8.17 -16.11
C SER A 676 47.61 6.79 -16.16
N ALA A 677 48.89 6.70 -15.74
CA ALA A 677 49.62 5.43 -15.69
C ALA A 677 49.13 4.57 -14.51
N ALA A 678 48.89 5.20 -13.36
CA ALA A 678 48.24 4.56 -12.21
C ALA A 678 46.88 3.95 -12.61
N PHE A 679 46.02 4.73 -13.28
CA PHE A 679 44.73 4.23 -13.72
C PHE A 679 44.83 3.12 -14.78
N ALA A 680 45.80 3.20 -15.70
CA ALA A 680 46.02 2.17 -16.71
C ALA A 680 46.47 0.84 -16.08
N SER A 681 47.41 0.88 -15.12
CA SER A 681 47.82 -0.31 -14.35
C SER A 681 46.66 -0.91 -13.58
N TYR A 682 45.87 -0.10 -12.87
CA TYR A 682 44.69 -0.58 -12.14
C TYR A 682 43.68 -1.24 -13.08
N LYS A 683 43.45 -0.64 -14.26
CA LYS A 683 42.55 -1.21 -15.26
C LYS A 683 43.05 -2.57 -15.77
N ALA A 684 44.34 -2.69 -16.06
CA ALA A 684 44.95 -3.94 -16.50
C ALA A 684 44.87 -5.02 -15.41
N TRP A 685 45.18 -4.67 -14.17
CA TRP A 685 45.08 -5.57 -13.02
C TRP A 685 43.63 -6.04 -12.79
N CYS A 686 42.64 -5.15 -12.87
CA CYS A 686 41.23 -5.54 -12.83
C CYS A 686 40.85 -6.52 -13.94
N GLU A 687 41.35 -6.31 -15.17
CA GLU A 687 41.10 -7.22 -16.29
C GLU A 687 41.74 -8.60 -16.06
N GLU A 688 42.94 -8.65 -15.49
CA GLU A 688 43.66 -9.87 -15.15
C GLU A 688 42.93 -10.72 -14.10
N ILE A 689 42.42 -10.09 -13.04
CA ILE A 689 41.67 -10.80 -11.98
C ILE A 689 40.19 -11.00 -12.32
N GLY A 690 39.74 -10.58 -13.50
CA GLY A 690 38.35 -10.72 -13.96
C GLY A 690 37.34 -9.77 -13.29
N GLU A 691 37.80 -8.68 -12.66
CA GLU A 691 36.96 -7.70 -11.97
C GLU A 691 36.60 -6.48 -12.83
N ARG A 692 35.52 -5.79 -12.46
CA ARG A 692 35.14 -4.53 -13.13
C ARG A 692 35.90 -3.34 -12.53
N ASN A 693 36.66 -2.64 -13.36
CA ASN A 693 37.35 -1.41 -12.98
C ASN A 693 36.40 -0.27 -12.56
N LEU A 694 36.93 0.63 -11.72
CA LEU A 694 36.34 1.93 -11.39
C LEU A 694 36.36 2.88 -12.61
N SER A 695 35.44 3.85 -12.63
CA SER A 695 35.55 4.97 -13.55
C SER A 695 36.75 5.85 -13.19
N ASN A 696 37.34 6.53 -14.18
CA ASN A 696 38.52 7.40 -13.97
C ASN A 696 38.30 8.46 -12.87
N ARG A 697 37.08 9.01 -12.79
CA ARG A 697 36.69 9.93 -11.71
C ARG A 697 36.73 9.27 -10.34
N ARG A 698 36.09 8.10 -10.17
CA ARG A 698 36.06 7.38 -8.89
C ARG A 698 37.44 6.87 -8.48
N PHE A 699 38.25 6.46 -9.44
CA PHE A 699 39.66 6.11 -9.19
C PHE A 699 40.45 7.29 -8.64
N GLY A 700 40.28 8.49 -9.23
CA GLY A 700 40.89 9.72 -8.71
C GLY A 700 40.43 10.09 -7.30
N GLU A 701 39.13 9.94 -7.00
CA GLU A 701 38.58 10.13 -5.65
C GLU A 701 39.24 9.17 -4.64
N ARG A 702 39.37 7.88 -4.97
CA ARG A 702 40.01 6.87 -4.12
C ARG A 702 41.52 7.07 -3.93
N MET A 703 42.23 7.54 -4.96
CA MET A 703 43.63 7.93 -4.82
C MET A 703 43.80 9.13 -3.89
N ALA A 704 42.90 10.12 -3.96
CA ALA A 704 42.94 11.33 -3.14
C ALA A 704 42.74 11.06 -1.63
N GLU A 705 42.02 9.99 -1.26
CA GLU A 705 41.87 9.53 0.13
C GLU A 705 43.20 9.07 0.75
N ARG A 706 44.13 8.58 -0.08
CA ARG A 706 45.42 8.05 0.36
C ARG A 706 46.58 9.01 0.11
N ILE A 707 46.55 9.73 -1.03
CA ILE A 707 47.69 10.52 -1.54
C ILE A 707 47.22 11.79 -2.23
N THR A 708 47.97 12.88 -2.01
CA THR A 708 47.69 14.16 -2.65
C THR A 708 48.12 14.14 -4.13
N GLY A 709 47.17 14.43 -5.02
CA GLY A 709 47.45 14.65 -6.44
C GLY A 709 47.77 16.11 -6.76
N LYS A 710 48.83 16.34 -7.54
CA LYS A 710 49.22 17.67 -8.02
C LYS A 710 49.06 17.78 -9.52
N ARG A 711 48.45 18.86 -9.98
CA ARG A 711 48.24 19.13 -11.41
C ARG A 711 49.40 19.94 -11.97
N VAL A 712 49.98 19.47 -13.07
CA VAL A 712 51.05 20.14 -13.83
C VAL A 712 50.66 20.21 -15.31
N SER A 713 51.47 20.88 -16.13
CA SER A 713 51.15 21.17 -17.54
C SER A 713 50.93 19.93 -18.42
N ASN A 714 51.51 18.77 -18.06
CA ASN A 714 51.40 17.52 -18.83
C ASN A 714 50.50 16.43 -18.19
N GLY A 715 49.75 16.78 -17.13
CA GLY A 715 48.82 15.87 -16.44
C GLY A 715 48.79 16.04 -14.92
N THR A 716 48.13 15.10 -14.24
CA THR A 716 48.12 15.01 -12.77
C THR A 716 49.10 13.93 -12.31
N TYR A 717 49.87 14.21 -11.25
CA TYR A 717 50.79 13.27 -10.62
C TYR A 717 50.42 13.07 -9.16
N TYR A 718 50.54 11.85 -8.67
CA TYR A 718 50.44 11.52 -7.25
C TYR A 718 51.86 11.53 -6.67
N GLU A 719 52.12 12.41 -5.71
CA GLU A 719 53.45 12.58 -5.09
C GLU A 719 53.59 11.71 -3.84
N GLY A 720 54.81 11.29 -3.51
CA GLY A 720 55.08 10.39 -2.39
C GLY A 720 54.73 8.92 -2.65
N ILE A 721 54.73 8.46 -3.90
CA ILE A 721 54.63 7.04 -4.27
C ILE A 721 55.54 6.64 -5.42
N SER A 722 55.96 5.38 -5.42
CA SER A 722 56.70 4.73 -6.51
C SER A 722 56.09 3.37 -6.87
N TRP A 723 56.40 2.86 -8.07
CA TRP A 723 56.00 1.50 -8.46
C TRP A 723 56.83 0.45 -7.72
N ILE A 724 56.18 -0.60 -7.19
CA ILE A 724 56.85 -1.72 -6.50
C ILE A 724 57.62 -2.59 -7.50
N HIS A 725 57.00 -2.88 -8.65
CA HIS A 725 57.64 -3.60 -9.75
C HIS A 725 57.80 -2.67 -10.96
N ARG A 726 59.04 -2.31 -11.30
CA ARG A 726 59.35 -1.69 -12.59
C ARG A 726 59.30 -2.77 -13.67
N GLU A 727 58.12 -3.13 -14.13
CA GLU A 727 58.04 -3.61 -15.51
C GLU A 727 58.01 -2.39 -16.42
N CYS A 728 59.05 -2.28 -17.25
CA CYS A 728 59.15 -1.27 -18.29
C CYS A 728 57.99 -1.43 -19.26
N VAL A 729 56.91 -0.69 -19.05
CA VAL A 729 55.95 -0.39 -20.12
C VAL A 729 56.51 0.83 -20.85
N GLU A 730 57.30 0.57 -21.89
CA GLU A 730 57.61 1.54 -22.95
C GLU A 730 56.35 1.92 -23.75
#